data_AF-A0A146FWL9-F1
#
_entry.id   AF-A0A146FWL9-F1
#
_cell.length_a   1.000
_cell.length_b   1.000
_cell.length_c   1.000
_cell.angle_alpha   90.00
_cell.angle_beta   90.00
_cell.angle_gamma   90.00
#
_symmetry.space_group_name_H-M   'P 1'
#
loop_
_entity.id
_entity.type
_entity.pdbx_description
1 polymer ?
#
loop_
_entity_poly.entity_id
_entity_poly.type
_entity_poly.pdbx_seq_one_letter_code
_entity_poly.pdbx_strand_id
1 'polypeptide(L)'
;MASLGPNNGTAAFQKHLDRGSRPTSKAEGVYNLPQELLSTLTTKHENQSILRADTPEAVSDKTDEVVLDHAVASTTSCTLCRVSYLNVQEQRSHVRSDHHRYNLKVQLRGGPTLDESQFAKAIGELDESISGSESSEAEDEEENDQLSALLKKQAKLSQVTDEDEAPSKKITSGRPPLFWLSSTRLPSNMSLGVYRALFSNAEQDEPRHLVETIKRKQLPPIMQPRANGNAPEAPSSPSPHVFMCMIGGGHFAAMLVSLAPEIHRRQGGIEDRQARVIAHKTFHRYTTRRKQGGSQSANDAAKGAAHSAGSSLRRYNEAALEKEIRDLLADWKQMIDEAELLFVRATGSTNRRILFSQYEGQVLRQNDPRLRGFPFSTRRATQSELMRCFKELTRVKVSQVDEAALAAAEAKQRDEVSKPSTPRPQQQKPKVSKEDEEAMLHTTQIQALIRRSKIPALMTYLSKNSIPTSFIFRPSDSQQNFRCPTPLHFAANLNSPSMVLALLTRTTADPTATNGEGRTPFELAGDRATRDAFRVARHELGESKWNWEATKVPSPISRDEANNRSERERKTAEEEETSRRKAEMDRLKKEEAASAAQRAAKKPAGRTLGSVEKTASEKREEEMRGMTPEMRMRLERERRARAAEERFRRMQGQ
;
A
#
# COMPACT_ATOMS: atom_id res chain seq x y z
N MET A 1 19.44 59.04 -10.12
CA MET A 1 20.19 57.82 -10.54
C MET A 1 20.81 57.20 -9.30
N ALA A 2 20.17 56.19 -8.71
CA ALA A 2 20.74 55.41 -7.63
C ALA A 2 20.71 53.94 -8.07
N SER A 3 21.89 53.40 -8.32
CA SER A 3 22.13 52.03 -8.76
C SER A 3 21.72 51.04 -7.65
N LEU A 4 20.71 50.22 -7.94
CA LEU A 4 20.38 49.03 -7.15
C LEU A 4 21.42 47.96 -7.49
N GLY A 5 22.20 47.54 -6.48
CA GLY A 5 23.22 46.50 -6.61
C GLY A 5 22.61 45.12 -6.94
N PRO A 6 23.39 44.21 -7.55
CA PRO A 6 22.88 42.94 -8.05
C PRO A 6 22.47 41.98 -6.92
N ASN A 7 21.30 41.37 -7.09
CA ASN A 7 20.71 40.36 -6.22
C ASN A 7 21.66 39.17 -5.99
N ASN A 8 22.03 38.91 -4.74
CA ASN A 8 22.92 37.81 -4.30
C ASN A 8 22.37 36.37 -4.51
N GLY A 9 21.20 36.21 -5.13
CA GLY A 9 20.56 34.89 -5.33
C GLY A 9 21.16 34.09 -6.49
N THR A 10 21.47 34.74 -7.60
CA THR A 10 21.90 34.09 -8.85
C THR A 10 23.34 33.59 -8.80
N ALA A 11 24.24 34.33 -8.15
CA ALA A 11 25.62 33.90 -7.95
C ALA A 11 25.72 32.66 -7.06
N ALA A 12 24.78 32.46 -6.13
CA ALA A 12 24.74 31.27 -5.29
C ALA A 12 24.23 30.04 -6.06
N PHE A 13 23.23 30.21 -6.93
CA PHE A 13 22.68 29.13 -7.74
C PHE A 13 23.69 28.65 -8.81
N GLN A 14 24.35 29.58 -9.51
CA GLN A 14 25.37 29.25 -10.51
C GLN A 14 26.66 28.69 -9.87
N LYS A 15 27.15 29.28 -8.75
CA LYS A 15 28.33 28.75 -8.03
C LYS A 15 28.09 27.37 -7.38
N HIS A 16 26.85 27.04 -7.02
CA HIS A 16 26.51 25.71 -6.53
C HIS A 16 26.49 24.65 -7.64
N LEU A 17 26.18 25.05 -8.89
CA LEU A 17 26.21 24.17 -10.07
C LEU A 17 27.65 23.94 -10.57
N ASP A 18 28.51 24.97 -10.56
CA ASP A 18 29.89 24.88 -11.06
C ASP A 18 30.87 24.11 -10.15
N ARG A 19 30.51 23.82 -8.88
CA ARG A 19 31.45 23.25 -7.89
C ARG A 19 31.36 21.74 -7.65
N GLY A 20 30.54 21.00 -8.37
CA GLY A 20 30.43 19.53 -8.21
C GLY A 20 30.03 19.07 -6.79
N SER A 21 29.62 19.99 -5.91
CA SER A 21 29.19 19.69 -4.55
C SER A 21 27.74 19.21 -4.57
N ARG A 22 27.43 18.11 -3.87
CA ARG A 22 26.04 17.69 -3.62
C ARG A 22 25.22 18.91 -3.17
N PRO A 23 24.02 19.16 -3.74
CA PRO A 23 23.25 20.35 -3.44
C PRO A 23 22.80 20.35 -1.97
N THR A 24 23.61 20.97 -1.10
CA THR A 24 23.26 21.21 0.29
C THR A 24 22.54 22.55 0.42
N SER A 25 21.28 22.45 0.83
CA SER A 25 20.50 23.36 1.67
C SER A 25 19.82 24.64 1.16
N LYS A 26 19.80 24.98 -0.13
CA LYS A 26 18.86 26.01 -0.65
C LYS A 26 18.13 25.53 -1.90
N ALA A 27 17.29 24.51 -1.72
CA ALA A 27 16.40 24.06 -2.79
C ALA A 27 15.25 25.07 -2.94
N GLU A 28 15.13 25.68 -4.11
CA GLU A 28 14.05 26.62 -4.42
C GLU A 28 12.72 25.86 -4.56
N GLY A 29 11.66 26.47 -4.00
CA GLY A 29 10.31 25.93 -4.06
C GLY A 29 9.61 26.34 -5.37
N VAL A 30 8.78 25.45 -5.91
CA VAL A 30 8.03 25.66 -7.18
C VAL A 30 7.18 26.93 -7.16
N TYR A 31 6.64 27.32 -6.00
CA TYR A 31 5.78 28.49 -5.81
C TYR A 31 6.54 29.81 -5.59
N ASN A 32 7.87 29.79 -5.53
CA ASN A 32 8.68 31.01 -5.40
C ASN A 32 10.04 30.83 -6.09
N LEU A 33 10.00 30.70 -7.41
CA LEU A 33 11.17 30.63 -8.28
C LEU A 33 11.73 32.02 -8.59
N PRO A 34 13.05 32.15 -8.82
CA PRO A 34 13.65 33.40 -9.25
C PRO A 34 13.06 33.89 -10.58
N GLN A 35 12.81 35.19 -10.69
CA GLN A 35 12.23 35.81 -11.89
C GLN A 35 13.07 35.55 -13.14
N GLU A 36 14.39 35.52 -12.99
CA GLU A 36 15.33 35.23 -14.08
C GLU A 36 15.13 33.81 -14.64
N LEU A 37 14.91 32.82 -13.78
CA LEU A 37 14.62 31.45 -14.19
C LEU A 37 13.25 31.40 -14.87
N LEU A 38 12.21 31.98 -14.25
CA LEU A 38 10.85 31.99 -14.78
C LEU A 38 10.75 32.58 -16.20
N SER A 39 11.52 33.62 -16.49
CA SER A 39 11.53 34.27 -17.81
C SER A 39 12.05 33.36 -18.94
N THR A 40 12.89 32.38 -18.60
CA THR A 40 13.60 31.53 -19.57
C THR A 40 13.14 30.08 -19.60
N LEU A 41 12.16 29.71 -18.75
CA LEU A 41 11.61 28.34 -18.71
C LEU A 41 10.88 27.99 -20.01
N THR A 42 11.18 26.81 -20.54
CA THR A 42 10.50 26.19 -21.67
C THR A 42 10.15 24.75 -21.33
N THR A 43 9.08 24.21 -21.90
CA THR A 43 8.71 22.81 -21.71
C THR A 43 9.57 21.91 -22.60
N LYS A 44 10.14 20.84 -22.03
CA LYS A 44 10.71 19.77 -22.85
C LYS A 44 9.52 18.94 -23.36
N HIS A 45 9.20 19.07 -24.64
CA HIS A 45 8.11 18.31 -25.27
C HIS A 45 8.31 16.80 -25.06
N GLU A 46 7.23 16.08 -24.73
CA GLU A 46 7.17 14.61 -24.60
C GLU A 46 7.36 13.86 -25.96
N ASN A 47 7.84 14.56 -27.00
CA ASN A 47 8.17 14.00 -28.32
C ASN A 47 9.65 13.56 -28.41
N GLN A 48 10.13 12.87 -27.39
CA GLN A 48 11.18 11.85 -27.55
C GLN A 48 10.62 10.48 -27.14
N SER A 49 9.35 10.25 -27.47
CA SER A 49 8.92 8.94 -27.91
C SER A 49 9.51 8.75 -29.31
N ILE A 50 10.57 7.94 -29.41
CA ILE A 50 11.14 7.31 -30.61
C ILE A 50 10.39 7.69 -31.90
N LEU A 51 10.88 8.71 -32.60
CA LEU A 51 10.49 8.95 -33.99
C LEU A 51 11.09 7.82 -34.82
N ARG A 52 10.28 6.83 -35.18
CA ARG A 52 10.48 6.09 -36.42
C ARG A 52 10.28 7.12 -37.54
N ALA A 53 11.39 7.56 -38.12
CA ALA A 53 11.37 8.27 -39.38
C ALA A 53 11.02 7.27 -40.46
N ASP A 54 9.77 7.25 -40.91
CA ASP A 54 9.45 6.79 -42.26
C ASP A 54 9.22 8.04 -43.10
N THR A 55 10.14 8.24 -44.04
CA THR A 55 10.07 9.23 -45.11
C THR A 55 8.84 9.00 -46.00
N PRO A 56 8.24 10.06 -46.55
CA PRO A 56 7.02 9.98 -47.33
C PRO A 56 7.32 9.66 -48.80
N GLU A 57 6.69 8.62 -49.34
CA GLU A 57 6.46 8.51 -50.78
C GLU A 57 5.01 8.89 -51.08
N ALA A 58 4.86 9.88 -51.93
CA ALA A 58 3.60 10.41 -52.42
C ALA A 58 3.06 9.56 -53.57
N VAL A 59 1.74 9.31 -53.62
CA VAL A 59 0.93 9.47 -54.85
C VAL A 59 -0.56 9.74 -54.49
N SER A 60 -1.02 10.88 -55.03
CA SER A 60 -2.34 11.39 -55.44
C SER A 60 -3.67 11.06 -54.71
N ASP A 61 -4.32 12.18 -54.43
CA ASP A 61 -5.73 12.47 -54.14
C ASP A 61 -6.72 11.98 -55.22
N LYS A 62 -7.93 11.57 -54.79
CA LYS A 62 -9.23 11.98 -55.35
C LYS A 62 -10.40 11.37 -54.56
N THR A 63 -11.29 12.27 -54.14
CA THR A 63 -12.65 12.07 -53.62
C THR A 63 -13.55 11.35 -54.61
N ASP A 64 -14.50 10.53 -54.13
CA ASP A 64 -15.91 10.56 -54.56
C ASP A 64 -16.82 9.79 -53.57
N GLU A 65 -17.96 10.39 -53.28
CA GLU A 65 -19.11 9.79 -52.59
C GLU A 65 -19.86 8.82 -53.53
N VAL A 66 -20.77 8.03 -52.93
CA VAL A 66 -22.03 7.46 -53.47
C VAL A 66 -22.07 5.92 -53.71
N VAL A 67 -22.90 5.29 -52.86
CA VAL A 67 -23.84 4.16 -53.08
C VAL A 67 -23.37 2.70 -52.99
N LEU A 68 -24.16 1.96 -52.18
CA LEU A 68 -24.20 0.50 -52.06
C LEU A 68 -24.43 -0.17 -53.42
N ASP A 69 -23.66 -1.21 -53.71
CA ASP A 69 -24.25 -2.41 -54.31
C ASP A 69 -23.53 -3.70 -53.89
N HIS A 70 -24.31 -4.78 -53.84
CA HIS A 70 -23.94 -6.09 -53.32
C HIS A 70 -22.89 -6.81 -54.18
N ALA A 71 -21.70 -7.05 -53.61
CA ALA A 71 -20.75 -8.05 -54.12
C ALA A 71 -20.41 -9.06 -53.01
N VAL A 72 -20.69 -10.34 -53.27
CA VAL A 72 -20.42 -11.47 -52.37
C VAL A 72 -18.91 -11.60 -52.19
N ALA A 73 -18.39 -11.08 -51.07
CA ALA A 73 -16.98 -11.16 -50.72
C ALA A 73 -16.61 -12.58 -50.28
N SER A 74 -15.73 -13.23 -51.03
CA SER A 74 -15.02 -14.48 -50.71
C SER A 74 -13.96 -14.28 -49.61
N THR A 75 -14.19 -13.38 -48.66
CA THR A 75 -13.27 -13.14 -47.55
C THR A 75 -13.44 -14.26 -46.53
N THR A 76 -12.48 -15.18 -46.46
CA THR A 76 -12.40 -16.24 -45.44
C THR A 76 -12.03 -15.67 -44.05
N SER A 77 -12.55 -14.51 -43.67
CA SER A 77 -12.25 -13.87 -42.39
C SER A 77 -13.54 -13.49 -41.66
N CYS A 78 -13.53 -13.56 -40.34
CA CYS A 78 -14.61 -13.09 -39.49
C CYS A 78 -14.22 -11.72 -38.88
N THR A 79 -14.90 -10.65 -39.27
CA THR A 79 -14.64 -9.29 -38.76
C THR A 79 -15.02 -9.14 -37.28
N LEU A 80 -16.04 -9.86 -36.82
CA LEU A 80 -16.51 -9.85 -35.44
C LEU A 80 -15.48 -10.43 -34.45
N CYS A 81 -14.87 -11.56 -34.82
CA CYS A 81 -13.87 -12.25 -34.01
C CYS A 81 -12.43 -11.88 -34.39
N ARG A 82 -12.25 -11.12 -35.48
CA ARG A 82 -10.97 -10.70 -36.06
C ARG A 82 -10.03 -11.87 -36.38
N VAL A 83 -10.59 -12.97 -36.89
CA VAL A 83 -9.84 -14.20 -37.25
C VAL A 83 -9.95 -14.44 -38.74
N SER A 84 -8.87 -14.92 -39.36
CA SER A 84 -8.82 -15.31 -40.78
C SER A 84 -8.61 -16.83 -40.91
N TYR A 85 -9.28 -17.44 -41.87
CA TYR A 85 -9.34 -18.89 -42.11
C TYR A 85 -8.76 -19.24 -43.48
N LEU A 86 -8.26 -20.47 -43.60
CA LEU A 86 -7.61 -20.95 -44.83
C LEU A 86 -8.63 -21.36 -45.88
N ASN A 87 -9.85 -21.70 -45.46
CA ASN A 87 -10.93 -22.11 -46.37
C ASN A 87 -12.31 -21.68 -45.84
N VAL A 88 -13.32 -21.71 -46.73
CA VAL A 88 -14.72 -21.34 -46.41
C VAL A 88 -15.36 -22.32 -45.43
N GLN A 89 -14.88 -23.57 -45.38
CA GLN A 89 -15.43 -24.59 -44.49
C GLN A 89 -15.08 -24.29 -43.02
N GLU A 90 -13.85 -23.87 -42.76
CA GLU A 90 -13.37 -23.40 -41.45
C GLU A 90 -14.06 -22.10 -41.02
N GLN A 91 -14.31 -21.19 -41.97
CA GLN A 91 -15.10 -20.00 -41.68
C GLN A 91 -16.53 -20.37 -41.27
N ARG A 92 -17.15 -21.34 -41.96
CA ARG A 92 -18.51 -21.83 -41.63
C ARG A 92 -18.54 -22.61 -40.31
N SER A 93 -17.48 -23.33 -39.95
CA SER A 93 -17.40 -23.99 -38.62
C SER A 93 -17.18 -22.94 -37.53
N HIS A 94 -16.36 -21.92 -37.77
CA HIS A 94 -16.17 -20.83 -36.82
C HIS A 94 -17.47 -20.05 -36.55
N VAL A 95 -18.27 -19.72 -37.58
CA VAL A 95 -19.54 -18.99 -37.37
C VAL A 95 -20.53 -19.82 -36.52
N ARG A 96 -20.38 -21.15 -36.50
CA ARG A 96 -21.14 -22.06 -35.63
C ARG A 96 -20.48 -22.30 -34.27
N SER A 97 -19.24 -21.87 -34.07
CA SER A 97 -18.52 -22.02 -32.80
C SER A 97 -19.10 -21.15 -31.70
N ASP A 98 -18.93 -21.59 -30.46
CA ASP A 98 -19.44 -20.88 -29.29
C ASP A 98 -18.71 -19.57 -29.04
N HIS A 99 -17.44 -19.48 -29.44
CA HIS A 99 -16.68 -18.23 -29.44
C HIS A 99 -17.35 -17.16 -30.31
N HIS A 100 -17.78 -17.53 -31.53
CA HIS A 100 -18.46 -16.61 -32.43
C HIS A 100 -19.86 -16.22 -31.92
N ARG A 101 -20.64 -17.20 -31.43
CA ARG A 101 -21.96 -16.95 -30.85
C ARG A 101 -21.91 -16.05 -29.61
N TYR A 102 -20.91 -16.25 -28.77
CA TYR A 102 -20.65 -15.41 -27.60
C TYR A 102 -20.34 -13.98 -28.02
N ASN A 103 -19.36 -13.78 -28.90
CA ASN A 103 -18.99 -12.46 -29.40
C ASN A 103 -20.16 -11.75 -30.12
N LEU A 104 -21.02 -12.49 -30.82
CA LEU A 104 -22.20 -11.94 -31.47
C LEU A 104 -23.21 -11.42 -30.43
N LYS A 105 -23.49 -12.20 -29.38
CA LYS A 105 -24.37 -11.79 -28.28
C LYS A 105 -23.80 -10.61 -27.48
N VAL A 106 -22.48 -10.55 -27.29
CA VAL A 106 -21.81 -9.45 -26.58
C VAL A 106 -21.81 -8.16 -27.41
N GLN A 107 -21.57 -8.25 -28.71
CA GLN A 107 -21.62 -7.10 -29.63
C GLN A 107 -23.03 -6.51 -29.72
N LEU A 108 -24.07 -7.36 -29.75
CA LEU A 108 -25.47 -6.92 -29.70
C LEU A 108 -25.83 -6.21 -28.40
N ARG A 109 -25.08 -6.43 -27.31
CA ARG A 109 -25.23 -5.75 -26.02
C ARG A 109 -24.26 -4.58 -25.83
N GLY A 110 -23.48 -4.23 -26.85
CA GLY A 110 -22.52 -3.11 -26.83
C GLY A 110 -21.25 -3.37 -26.02
N GLY A 111 -20.93 -4.62 -25.69
CA GLY A 111 -19.71 -5.00 -24.96
C GLY A 111 -18.51 -5.30 -25.87
N PRO A 112 -17.27 -5.32 -25.32
CA PRO A 112 -16.09 -5.70 -26.09
C PRO A 112 -16.05 -7.20 -26.37
N THR A 113 -15.75 -7.59 -27.61
CA THR A 113 -15.56 -8.99 -28.02
C THR A 113 -14.24 -9.57 -27.49
N LEU A 114 -14.20 -10.90 -27.28
CA LEU A 114 -13.02 -11.62 -26.79
C LEU A 114 -12.31 -12.34 -27.94
N ASP A 115 -10.98 -12.47 -27.83
CA ASP A 115 -10.22 -13.39 -28.70
C ASP A 115 -10.35 -14.86 -28.22
N GLU A 116 -9.90 -15.82 -29.03
CA GLU A 116 -10.07 -17.26 -28.76
C GLU A 116 -9.34 -17.71 -27.49
N SER A 117 -8.17 -17.13 -27.20
CA SER A 117 -7.39 -17.44 -25.98
C SER A 117 -8.04 -16.89 -24.72
N GLN A 118 -8.63 -15.71 -24.82
CA GLN A 118 -9.38 -15.05 -23.75
C GLN A 118 -10.69 -15.78 -23.47
N PHE A 119 -11.36 -16.28 -24.51
CA PHE A 119 -12.56 -17.08 -24.39
C PHE A 119 -12.30 -18.43 -23.72
N ALA A 120 -11.26 -19.16 -24.15
CA ALA A 120 -10.87 -20.43 -23.53
C ALA A 120 -10.50 -20.25 -22.05
N LYS A 121 -9.80 -19.17 -21.71
CA LYS A 121 -9.47 -18.82 -20.33
C LYS A 121 -10.72 -18.46 -19.51
N ALA A 122 -11.67 -17.73 -20.09
CA ALA A 122 -12.91 -17.35 -19.43
C ALA A 122 -13.81 -18.57 -19.12
N ILE A 123 -13.83 -19.58 -20.01
CA ILE A 123 -14.49 -20.87 -19.77
C ILE A 123 -13.77 -21.64 -18.66
N GLY A 124 -12.44 -21.76 -18.71
CA GLY A 124 -11.67 -22.48 -17.68
C GLY A 124 -11.83 -21.90 -16.27
N GLU A 125 -11.85 -20.57 -16.13
CA GLU A 125 -12.12 -19.90 -14.85
C GLU A 125 -13.56 -20.12 -14.35
N LEU A 126 -14.51 -20.40 -15.25
CA LEU A 126 -15.89 -20.70 -14.89
C LEU A 126 -16.01 -22.14 -14.35
N ASP A 127 -15.35 -23.11 -14.98
CA ASP A 127 -15.29 -24.50 -14.53
C ASP A 127 -14.58 -24.65 -13.17
N GLU A 128 -13.48 -23.92 -12.96
CA GLU A 128 -12.78 -23.88 -11.66
C GLU A 128 -13.68 -23.30 -10.54
N SER A 129 -14.66 -22.47 -10.89
CA SER A 129 -15.61 -21.86 -9.94
C SER A 129 -16.85 -22.75 -9.69
N ILE A 130 -17.16 -23.67 -10.61
CA ILE A 130 -18.31 -24.59 -10.53
C ILE A 130 -17.93 -25.92 -9.86
N SER A 131 -16.67 -26.37 -9.96
CA SER A 131 -16.16 -27.62 -9.37
C SER A 131 -16.10 -27.62 -7.81
N GLY A 132 -16.68 -26.63 -7.14
CA GLY A 132 -16.69 -26.48 -5.68
C GLY A 132 -17.93 -27.03 -4.94
N SER A 133 -18.96 -27.51 -5.65
CA SER A 133 -20.19 -28.04 -5.02
C SER A 133 -20.85 -29.13 -5.87
N GLU A 134 -20.70 -30.39 -5.48
CA GLU A 134 -21.51 -31.50 -5.99
C GLU A 134 -22.66 -31.83 -5.02
N SER A 135 -23.90 -31.83 -5.53
CA SER A 135 -24.99 -32.66 -5.02
C SER A 135 -26.02 -32.90 -6.14
N SER A 136 -26.00 -34.14 -6.65
CA SER A 136 -27.01 -34.95 -7.36
C SER A 136 -27.65 -34.47 -8.69
N GLU A 137 -27.32 -35.26 -9.73
CA GLU A 137 -28.12 -35.78 -10.88
C GLU A 137 -29.07 -34.85 -11.67
N ALA A 138 -28.70 -34.56 -12.93
CA ALA A 138 -29.49 -34.82 -14.14
C ALA A 138 -28.62 -34.54 -15.38
N GLU A 139 -28.50 -35.51 -16.29
CA GLU A 139 -27.84 -35.37 -17.59
C GLU A 139 -28.73 -34.59 -18.58
N ASP A 140 -28.08 -33.88 -19.49
CA ASP A 140 -28.56 -33.27 -20.74
C ASP A 140 -29.24 -31.88 -20.67
N GLU A 141 -28.44 -30.81 -20.50
CA GLU A 141 -28.57 -29.49 -21.18
C GLU A 141 -27.43 -28.46 -20.84
N GLU A 142 -26.20 -28.91 -20.57
CA GLU A 142 -25.16 -28.06 -19.93
C GLU A 142 -24.51 -26.97 -20.83
N GLU A 143 -24.49 -27.12 -22.16
CA GLU A 143 -23.68 -26.24 -23.04
C GLU A 143 -24.27 -24.83 -23.22
N ASN A 144 -25.60 -24.70 -23.26
CA ASN A 144 -26.24 -23.40 -23.41
C ASN A 144 -26.15 -22.57 -22.12
N ASP A 145 -26.02 -23.25 -20.97
CA ASP A 145 -26.03 -22.62 -19.67
C ASP A 145 -24.66 -22.03 -19.28
N GLN A 146 -23.55 -22.58 -19.78
CA GLN A 146 -22.21 -21.99 -19.63
C GLN A 146 -22.08 -20.63 -20.32
N LEU A 147 -22.58 -20.52 -21.56
CA LEU A 147 -22.65 -19.26 -22.31
C LEU A 147 -23.59 -18.27 -21.60
N SER A 148 -24.75 -18.75 -21.12
CA SER A 148 -25.70 -17.94 -20.35
C SER A 148 -25.09 -17.43 -19.04
N ALA A 149 -24.28 -18.24 -18.36
CA ALA A 149 -23.56 -17.92 -17.13
C ALA A 149 -22.42 -16.92 -17.36
N LEU A 150 -21.64 -17.05 -18.45
CA LEU A 150 -20.64 -16.06 -18.86
C LEU A 150 -21.28 -14.70 -19.17
N LEU A 151 -22.40 -14.70 -19.91
CA LEU A 151 -23.18 -13.50 -20.21
C LEU A 151 -23.80 -12.89 -18.95
N LYS A 152 -24.28 -13.70 -17.98
CA LYS A 152 -24.76 -13.23 -16.68
C LYS A 152 -23.62 -12.66 -15.82
N LYS A 153 -22.43 -13.26 -15.81
CA LYS A 153 -21.24 -12.76 -15.10
C LYS A 153 -20.78 -11.43 -15.67
N GLN A 154 -20.79 -11.28 -16.99
CA GLN A 154 -20.45 -10.03 -17.68
C GLN A 154 -21.55 -8.97 -17.52
N ALA A 155 -22.84 -9.37 -17.53
CA ALA A 155 -23.97 -8.49 -17.23
C ALA A 155 -23.99 -8.04 -15.76
N LYS A 156 -23.59 -8.90 -14.82
CA LYS A 156 -23.37 -8.54 -13.42
C LYS A 156 -22.18 -7.59 -13.28
N LEU A 157 -21.14 -7.75 -14.10
CA LEU A 157 -20.04 -6.79 -14.20
C LEU A 157 -20.48 -5.43 -14.80
N SER A 158 -21.49 -5.41 -15.67
CA SER A 158 -22.06 -4.20 -16.29
C SER A 158 -23.32 -3.64 -15.61
N GLN A 159 -23.89 -4.33 -14.63
CA GLN A 159 -24.98 -3.82 -13.76
C GLN A 159 -24.45 -3.32 -12.41
N VAL A 160 -23.22 -3.70 -12.04
CA VAL A 160 -22.48 -3.11 -10.90
C VAL A 160 -21.85 -1.75 -11.29
N THR A 161 -22.17 -1.21 -12.48
CA THR A 161 -21.75 0.15 -12.86
C THR A 161 -22.68 1.26 -12.43
N ASP A 162 -23.85 0.99 -11.82
CA ASP A 162 -24.70 2.07 -11.29
C ASP A 162 -24.75 2.19 -9.77
N GLU A 163 -24.61 1.14 -8.97
CA GLU A 163 -24.51 1.29 -7.50
C GLU A 163 -23.55 0.22 -6.91
N ASP A 164 -22.58 0.70 -6.11
CA ASP A 164 -21.54 -0.01 -5.35
C ASP A 164 -20.20 -0.42 -6.02
N GLU A 165 -19.27 0.54 -5.93
CA GLU A 165 -17.83 0.45 -5.57
C GLU A 165 -17.01 -0.83 -5.89
N ALA A 166 -16.26 -0.77 -7.00
CA ALA A 166 -15.01 -1.52 -7.19
C ALA A 166 -13.82 -0.52 -7.32
N PRO A 167 -12.60 -0.89 -6.89
CA PRO A 167 -11.56 0.04 -6.49
C PRO A 167 -11.03 0.83 -7.68
N SER A 168 -11.11 2.16 -7.57
CA SER A 168 -10.53 3.12 -8.52
C SER A 168 -9.10 2.71 -8.92
N LYS A 169 -8.97 2.14 -10.12
CA LYS A 169 -7.68 1.89 -10.76
C LYS A 169 -7.00 3.26 -10.87
N LYS A 170 -5.82 3.37 -10.26
CA LYS A 170 -4.97 4.56 -10.31
C LYS A 170 -4.82 4.99 -11.77
N ILE A 171 -5.28 6.20 -12.10
CA ILE A 171 -5.14 6.88 -13.39
C ILE A 171 -3.66 7.19 -13.75
N THR A 172 -2.67 6.61 -13.06
CA THR A 172 -1.25 6.95 -13.21
C THR A 172 -0.38 5.83 -13.78
N SER A 173 -0.93 4.68 -14.22
CA SER A 173 -0.07 3.59 -14.70
C SER A 173 0.59 3.82 -16.07
N GLY A 174 0.41 4.98 -16.70
CA GLY A 174 1.02 5.30 -18.01
C GLY A 174 1.68 6.68 -18.16
N ARG A 175 1.51 7.62 -17.21
CA ARG A 175 2.09 8.98 -17.32
C ARG A 175 3.26 9.16 -16.35
N PRO A 176 4.41 9.72 -16.78
CA PRO A 176 5.54 9.93 -15.90
C PRO A 176 5.19 10.92 -14.77
N PRO A 177 5.67 10.73 -13.53
CA PRO A 177 5.22 11.51 -12.37
C PRO A 177 5.69 12.97 -12.36
N LEU A 178 6.66 13.32 -13.21
CA LEU A 178 7.28 14.64 -13.32
C LEU A 178 7.04 15.22 -14.72
N PHE A 179 6.86 16.53 -14.78
CA PHE A 179 7.06 17.33 -15.98
C PHE A 179 8.50 17.81 -16.03
N TRP A 180 9.15 17.71 -17.19
CA TRP A 180 10.51 18.19 -17.41
C TRP A 180 10.51 19.52 -18.16
N LEU A 181 11.29 20.47 -17.66
CA LEU A 181 11.46 21.82 -18.17
C LEU A 181 12.94 22.05 -18.48
N SER A 182 13.20 22.91 -19.46
CA SER A 182 14.51 23.46 -19.78
C SER A 182 14.53 24.96 -19.51
N SER A 183 15.72 25.52 -19.37
CA SER A 183 15.94 26.96 -19.35
C SER A 183 17.20 27.26 -20.14
N THR A 184 17.21 28.36 -20.89
CA THR A 184 18.39 28.83 -21.63
C THR A 184 19.55 29.25 -20.72
N ARG A 185 19.30 29.44 -19.42
CA ARG A 185 20.31 29.73 -18.41
C ARG A 185 20.97 28.48 -17.84
N LEU A 186 20.34 27.33 -18.03
CA LEU A 186 20.88 26.05 -17.61
C LEU A 186 21.61 25.39 -18.78
N PRO A 187 22.68 24.62 -18.51
CA PRO A 187 23.30 23.77 -19.52
C PRO A 187 22.26 22.89 -20.22
N SER A 188 22.45 22.61 -21.52
CA SER A 188 21.52 21.78 -22.32
C SER A 188 21.32 20.38 -21.74
N ASN A 189 22.37 19.85 -21.09
CA ASN A 189 22.35 18.58 -20.37
C ASN A 189 21.62 18.65 -19.01
N MET A 190 21.04 19.78 -18.61
CA MET A 190 20.35 19.93 -17.33
C MET A 190 18.86 20.20 -17.53
N SER A 191 18.02 19.49 -16.77
CA SER A 191 16.56 19.58 -16.84
C SER A 191 15.96 19.76 -15.46
N LEU A 192 14.91 20.57 -15.38
CA LEU A 192 14.17 20.82 -14.14
C LEU A 192 12.89 19.99 -14.11
N GLY A 193 12.64 19.29 -13.02
CA GLY A 193 11.48 18.42 -12.84
C GLY A 193 10.49 18.98 -11.82
N VAL A 194 9.21 19.02 -12.17
CA VAL A 194 8.11 19.42 -11.27
C VAL A 194 7.06 18.31 -11.23
N TYR A 195 6.53 17.97 -10.05
CA TYR A 195 5.54 16.90 -9.93
C TYR A 195 4.22 17.26 -10.61
N ARG A 196 3.69 16.34 -11.44
CA ARG A 196 2.38 16.50 -12.09
C ARG A 196 1.25 16.68 -11.08
N ALA A 197 1.38 16.06 -9.91
CA ALA A 197 0.37 16.11 -8.86
C ALA A 197 0.12 17.51 -8.27
N LEU A 198 0.99 18.50 -8.54
CA LEU A 198 0.80 19.90 -8.13
C LEU A 198 -0.17 20.70 -9.04
N PHE A 199 -0.61 20.10 -10.14
CA PHE A 199 -1.46 20.74 -11.14
C PHE A 199 -2.88 20.14 -11.14
N SER A 200 -3.87 20.95 -11.51
CA SER A 200 -5.23 20.48 -11.73
C SER A 200 -5.28 19.48 -12.91
N ASN A 201 -6.36 18.71 -13.05
CA ASN A 201 -6.46 17.75 -14.15
C ASN A 201 -6.44 18.47 -15.52
N ALA A 202 -7.16 19.61 -15.63
CA ALA A 202 -7.13 20.45 -16.83
C ALA A 202 -5.72 20.99 -17.14
N GLU A 203 -4.98 21.45 -16.13
CA GLU A 203 -3.60 21.92 -16.29
C GLU A 203 -2.64 20.79 -16.70
N GLN A 204 -2.93 19.54 -16.36
CA GLN A 204 -2.10 18.39 -16.72
C GLN A 204 -2.30 17.92 -18.17
N ASP A 205 -3.50 18.10 -18.73
CA ASP A 205 -3.84 17.67 -20.08
C ASP A 205 -3.34 18.67 -21.15
N GLU A 206 -2.99 19.90 -20.76
CA GLU A 206 -2.42 20.95 -21.63
C GLU A 206 -0.95 21.28 -21.30
N PRO A 207 0.01 20.37 -21.60
CA PRO A 207 1.41 20.58 -21.25
C PRO A 207 2.05 21.80 -21.95
N ARG A 208 1.45 22.32 -23.02
CA ARG A 208 1.92 23.54 -23.71
C ARG A 208 1.82 24.80 -22.84
N HIS A 209 0.80 24.88 -21.98
CA HIS A 209 0.57 26.02 -21.07
C HIS A 209 1.17 25.81 -19.68
N LEU A 210 1.98 24.76 -19.48
CA LEU A 210 2.55 24.42 -18.18
C LEU A 210 3.44 25.54 -17.62
N VAL A 211 4.30 26.14 -18.46
CA VAL A 211 5.18 27.22 -18.03
C VAL A 211 4.38 28.46 -17.61
N GLU A 212 3.32 28.78 -18.35
CA GLU A 212 2.42 29.88 -18.02
C GLU A 212 1.68 29.63 -16.70
N THR A 213 1.22 28.40 -16.48
CA THR A 213 0.64 27.96 -15.21
C THR A 213 1.64 28.08 -14.05
N ILE A 214 2.90 27.67 -14.24
CA ILE A 214 3.96 27.83 -13.23
C ILE A 214 4.19 29.32 -12.92
N LYS A 215 4.20 30.19 -13.93
CA LYS A 215 4.32 31.64 -13.75
C LYS A 215 3.13 32.21 -12.96
N ARG A 216 1.91 31.77 -13.24
CA ARG A 216 0.69 32.19 -12.52
C ARG A 216 0.66 31.72 -11.07
N LYS A 217 1.23 30.55 -10.78
CA LYS A 217 1.31 29.97 -9.42
C LYS A 217 2.44 30.53 -8.55
N GLN A 218 3.16 31.57 -8.99
CA GLN A 218 4.17 32.21 -8.16
C GLN A 218 3.52 33.06 -7.06
N LEU A 219 3.97 32.86 -5.83
CA LEU A 219 3.43 33.52 -4.64
C LEU A 219 4.49 34.39 -3.98
N PRO A 220 4.13 35.60 -3.49
CA PRO A 220 5.03 36.43 -2.71
C PRO A 220 5.33 35.75 -1.36
N PRO A 221 6.56 35.85 -0.85
CA PRO A 221 6.91 35.28 0.45
C PRO A 221 6.18 36.01 1.59
N ILE A 222 5.81 35.27 2.63
CA ILE A 222 5.23 35.82 3.86
C ILE A 222 6.37 36.20 4.81
N MET A 223 6.40 37.46 5.24
CA MET A 223 7.33 37.94 6.26
C MET A 223 6.71 37.80 7.65
N GLN A 224 7.46 37.28 8.63
CA GLN A 224 6.98 37.30 10.02
C GLN A 224 6.93 38.73 10.57
N PRO A 225 5.86 39.12 11.28
CA PRO A 225 5.82 40.38 12.00
C PRO A 225 6.95 40.44 13.02
N ARG A 226 7.66 41.58 13.08
CA ARG A 226 8.62 41.84 14.16
C ARG A 226 7.83 42.00 15.46
N ALA A 227 8.33 41.45 16.57
CA ALA A 227 7.71 41.48 17.90
C ALA A 227 7.55 42.88 18.54
N ASN A 228 7.70 43.97 17.77
CA ASN A 228 7.53 45.33 18.29
C ASN A 228 6.10 45.82 18.04
N GLY A 229 5.22 45.56 19.00
CA GLY A 229 4.18 46.46 19.53
C GLY A 229 3.07 47.05 18.62
N ASN A 230 3.25 47.17 17.31
CA ASN A 230 2.20 47.65 16.42
C ASN A 230 1.46 46.44 15.86
N ALA A 231 0.15 46.41 16.11
CA ALA A 231 -0.76 45.38 15.61
C ALA A 231 -0.49 45.12 14.12
N PRO A 232 -0.31 43.86 13.70
CA PRO A 232 -0.15 43.58 12.28
C PRO A 232 -1.47 43.93 11.60
N GLU A 233 -1.43 44.80 10.59
CA GLU A 233 -2.47 44.81 9.56
C GLU A 233 -2.62 43.37 9.08
N ALA A 234 -3.83 42.82 9.24
CA ALA A 234 -4.13 41.47 8.80
C ALA A 234 -3.75 41.35 7.32
N PRO A 235 -3.03 40.29 6.90
CA PRO A 235 -2.76 40.08 5.48
C PRO A 235 -4.10 40.05 4.75
N SER A 236 -4.24 40.94 3.76
CA SER A 236 -5.50 41.28 3.08
C SER A 236 -6.12 40.15 2.24
N SER A 237 -5.54 38.94 2.27
CA SER A 237 -6.15 37.71 1.77
C SER A 237 -5.49 36.47 2.39
N PRO A 238 -6.24 35.37 2.62
CA PRO A 238 -5.66 34.10 3.04
C PRO A 238 -4.73 33.58 1.94
N SER A 239 -3.49 33.24 2.31
CA SER A 239 -2.55 32.60 1.38
C SER A 239 -3.11 31.25 0.93
N PRO A 240 -2.99 30.88 -0.36
CA PRO A 240 -3.36 29.55 -0.81
C PRO A 240 -2.65 28.46 -0.01
N HIS A 241 -3.37 27.37 0.27
CA HIS A 241 -2.89 26.27 1.08
C HIS A 241 -3.34 24.93 0.52
N VAL A 242 -2.64 23.88 0.98
CA VAL A 242 -2.96 22.49 0.64
C VAL A 242 -3.24 21.70 1.90
N PHE A 243 -4.17 20.76 1.81
CA PHE A 243 -4.46 19.80 2.86
C PHE A 243 -3.71 18.50 2.57
N MET A 244 -3.05 17.95 3.58
CA MET A 244 -2.28 16.72 3.48
C MET A 244 -2.68 15.77 4.61
N CYS A 245 -3.05 14.54 4.28
CA CYS A 245 -3.54 13.56 5.24
C CYS A 245 -2.94 12.16 4.97
N MET A 246 -2.55 11.49 6.05
CA MET A 246 -2.06 10.12 6.03
C MET A 246 -2.71 9.30 7.13
N ILE A 247 -3.27 8.15 6.78
CA ILE A 247 -3.85 7.18 7.70
C ILE A 247 -3.30 5.77 7.41
N GLY A 248 -2.90 5.05 8.45
CA GLY A 248 -2.45 3.66 8.32
C GLY A 248 -1.89 3.06 9.61
N GLY A 249 -2.22 1.80 9.85
CA GLY A 249 -1.69 1.03 11.00
C GLY A 249 -2.03 1.62 12.37
N GLY A 250 -3.16 2.32 12.49
CA GLY A 250 -3.56 3.02 13.71
C GLY A 250 -2.96 4.41 13.90
N HIS A 251 -2.09 4.85 12.98
CA HIS A 251 -1.57 6.21 12.94
C HIS A 251 -2.39 7.07 11.99
N PHE A 252 -2.65 8.30 12.42
CA PHE A 252 -3.23 9.35 11.61
C PHE A 252 -2.38 10.61 11.74
N ALA A 253 -2.14 11.29 10.62
CA ALA A 253 -1.54 12.61 10.58
C ALA A 253 -2.25 13.44 9.53
N ALA A 254 -2.65 14.66 9.88
CA ALA A 254 -3.18 15.64 8.95
C ALA A 254 -2.52 17.00 9.18
N MET A 255 -2.37 17.76 8.10
CA MET A 255 -1.73 19.08 8.11
C MET A 255 -2.31 19.96 7.01
N LEU A 256 -2.55 21.23 7.34
CA LEU A 256 -2.74 22.31 6.37
C LEU A 256 -1.49 23.16 6.33
N VAL A 257 -0.97 23.39 5.14
CA VAL A 257 0.28 24.13 4.92
C VAL A 257 0.10 25.15 3.81
N SER A 258 0.54 26.36 4.08
CA SER A 258 0.53 27.46 3.11
C SER A 258 1.54 27.18 2.00
N LEU A 259 1.14 27.48 0.77
CA LEU A 259 2.00 27.36 -0.42
C LEU A 259 3.01 28.51 -0.52
N ALA A 260 2.71 29.66 0.11
CA ALA A 260 3.64 30.78 0.18
C ALA A 260 4.75 30.50 1.21
N PRO A 261 6.03 30.65 0.84
CA PRO A 261 7.13 30.42 1.77
C PRO A 261 7.18 31.52 2.84
N GLU A 262 7.50 31.14 4.06
CA GLU A 262 7.76 32.05 5.17
C GLU A 262 9.26 32.35 5.24
N ILE A 263 9.62 33.63 5.36
CA ILE A 263 11.02 34.06 5.45
C ILE A 263 11.34 34.51 6.87
N HIS A 264 12.28 33.81 7.51
CA HIS A 264 12.86 34.18 8.80
C HIS A 264 14.22 34.83 8.61
N ARG A 265 14.38 36.08 9.07
CA ARG A 265 15.67 36.77 9.09
C ARG A 265 16.41 36.45 10.39
N ARG A 266 17.50 35.69 10.30
CA ARG A 266 18.39 35.44 11.45
C ARG A 266 19.42 36.57 11.61
N GLN A 267 19.96 36.74 12.83
CA GLN A 267 21.09 37.65 13.09
C GLN A 267 22.24 37.29 12.13
N GLY A 268 22.72 38.29 11.36
CA GLY A 268 23.71 38.10 10.29
C GLY A 268 23.16 38.21 8.86
N GLY A 269 21.87 38.55 8.67
CA GLY A 269 21.29 38.81 7.34
C GLY A 269 21.00 37.56 6.51
N ILE A 270 21.10 36.37 7.12
CA ILE A 270 20.77 35.11 6.46
C ILE A 270 19.26 34.90 6.52
N GLU A 271 18.63 34.90 5.34
CA GLU A 271 17.21 34.58 5.15
C GLU A 271 17.01 33.05 5.07
N ASP A 272 16.27 32.51 6.04
CA ASP A 272 15.88 31.10 6.11
C ASP A 272 14.44 30.96 5.60
N ARG A 273 14.23 30.10 4.61
CA ARG A 273 12.92 29.88 3.97
C ARG A 273 12.29 28.63 4.55
N GLN A 274 11.14 28.79 5.19
CA GLN A 274 10.43 27.69 5.85
C GLN A 274 8.98 27.59 5.37
N ALA A 275 8.42 26.39 5.47
CA ALA A 275 7.01 26.15 5.14
C ALA A 275 6.13 26.51 6.34
N ARG A 276 5.12 27.36 6.12
CA ARG A 276 4.19 27.79 7.17
C ARG A 276 3.06 26.78 7.35
N VAL A 277 3.03 26.12 8.50
CA VAL A 277 1.95 25.19 8.87
C VAL A 277 0.80 25.99 9.48
N ILE A 278 -0.38 25.93 8.87
CA ILE A 278 -1.60 26.61 9.34
C ILE A 278 -2.20 25.83 10.51
N ALA A 279 -2.36 24.52 10.33
CA ALA A 279 -2.86 23.61 11.36
C ALA A 279 -2.26 22.22 11.15
N HIS A 280 -2.04 21.48 12.23
CA HIS A 280 -1.61 20.08 12.16
C HIS A 280 -2.17 19.28 13.34
N LYS A 281 -2.40 17.99 13.12
CA LYS A 281 -2.86 17.06 14.15
C LYS A 281 -2.37 15.66 13.85
N THR A 282 -1.99 14.92 14.89
CA THR A 282 -1.61 13.52 14.78
C THR A 282 -2.30 12.70 15.86
N PHE A 283 -2.84 11.54 15.50
CA PHE A 283 -3.42 10.57 16.42
C PHE A 283 -2.69 9.23 16.30
N HIS A 284 -2.67 8.49 17.40
CA HIS A 284 -2.26 7.09 17.38
C HIS A 284 -3.11 6.28 18.32
N ARG A 285 -3.74 5.24 17.79
CA ARG A 285 -4.44 4.21 18.56
C ARG A 285 -3.94 2.85 18.15
N TYR A 286 -3.73 1.98 19.13
CA TYR A 286 -3.29 0.61 18.88
C TYR A 286 -4.44 -0.22 18.29
N THR A 287 -4.48 -0.31 16.96
CA THR A 287 -5.52 -1.03 16.20
C THR A 287 -5.04 -2.36 15.61
N THR A 288 -3.74 -2.59 15.54
CA THR A 288 -3.15 -3.78 14.90
C THR A 288 -2.70 -4.85 15.90
N ARG A 289 -2.57 -6.10 15.44
CA ARG A 289 -2.01 -7.22 16.23
C ARG A 289 -0.48 -7.16 16.24
N ARG A 290 0.15 -7.29 17.41
CA ARG A 290 1.61 -7.45 17.55
C ARG A 290 2.02 -8.75 16.83
N LYS A 291 3.13 -8.71 16.07
CA LYS A 291 3.71 -9.82 15.26
C LYS A 291 2.96 -10.22 13.97
N GLN A 292 1.63 -10.11 13.89
CA GLN A 292 0.88 -10.54 12.70
C GLN A 292 0.67 -9.43 11.65
N GLY A 293 0.64 -8.15 12.07
CA GLY A 293 0.31 -7.02 11.19
C GLY A 293 -1.17 -7.02 10.76
N GLY A 294 -1.66 -5.89 10.24
CA GLY A 294 -3.05 -5.73 9.77
C GLY A 294 -4.03 -5.21 10.83
N SER A 295 -5.10 -4.55 10.38
CA SER A 295 -6.21 -4.06 11.23
C SER A 295 -7.10 -5.21 11.71
N GLN A 296 -7.76 -5.04 12.85
CA GLN A 296 -8.67 -6.04 13.41
C GLN A 296 -9.90 -6.23 12.52
N SER A 297 -10.45 -5.14 11.98
CA SER A 297 -11.54 -5.19 10.98
C SER A 297 -11.21 -6.02 9.74
N ALA A 298 -9.99 -5.91 9.20
CA ALA A 298 -9.59 -6.71 8.03
C ALA A 298 -9.47 -8.21 8.37
N ASN A 299 -9.06 -8.54 9.60
CA ASN A 299 -8.97 -9.92 10.06
C ASN A 299 -10.36 -10.49 10.34
N ASP A 300 -11.25 -9.72 10.97
CA ASP A 300 -12.64 -10.13 11.23
C ASP A 300 -13.40 -10.40 9.91
N ALA A 301 -13.15 -9.59 8.87
CA ALA A 301 -13.72 -9.81 7.54
C ALA A 301 -13.16 -11.07 6.83
N ALA A 302 -11.90 -11.43 7.09
CA ALA A 302 -11.25 -12.56 6.42
C ALA A 302 -11.41 -13.90 7.14
N LYS A 303 -11.48 -13.89 8.47
CA LYS A 303 -11.43 -15.11 9.32
C LYS A 303 -12.59 -15.21 10.32
N GLY A 304 -13.54 -14.29 10.25
CA GLY A 304 -14.67 -14.20 11.18
C GLY A 304 -14.35 -13.39 12.45
N ALA A 305 -15.41 -12.86 13.07
CA ALA A 305 -15.30 -11.97 14.22
C ALA A 305 -14.83 -12.73 15.48
N ALA A 306 -13.60 -12.50 15.92
CA ALA A 306 -13.12 -13.07 17.19
C ALA A 306 -13.73 -12.33 18.41
N HIS A 307 -14.13 -13.05 19.45
CA HIS A 307 -14.78 -12.49 20.66
C HIS A 307 -13.87 -12.31 21.88
N SER A 308 -12.55 -12.28 21.69
CA SER A 308 -11.59 -12.06 22.78
C SER A 308 -11.59 -10.60 23.30
N ALA A 309 -11.22 -10.40 24.57
CA ALA A 309 -11.03 -9.04 25.13
C ALA A 309 -10.06 -8.18 24.29
N GLY A 310 -9.01 -8.80 23.73
CA GLY A 310 -8.04 -8.12 22.86
C GLY A 310 -8.58 -7.77 21.48
N SER A 311 -9.54 -8.51 20.92
CA SER A 311 -10.21 -8.12 19.66
C SER A 311 -11.23 -7.01 19.91
N SER A 312 -12.00 -7.08 21.00
CA SER A 312 -12.94 -6.01 21.40
C SER A 312 -12.23 -4.69 21.65
N LEU A 313 -11.08 -4.68 22.34
CA LEU A 313 -10.31 -3.45 22.59
C LEU A 313 -9.80 -2.82 21.28
N ARG A 314 -9.37 -3.65 20.31
CA ARG A 314 -8.94 -3.14 18.99
C ARG A 314 -10.11 -2.58 18.18
N ARG A 315 -11.29 -3.21 18.22
CA ARG A 315 -12.51 -2.66 17.58
C ARG A 315 -12.91 -1.31 18.19
N TYR A 316 -12.88 -1.22 19.52
CA TYR A 316 -13.11 0.04 20.22
C TYR A 316 -12.10 1.12 19.81
N ASN A 317 -10.81 0.76 19.73
CA ASN A 317 -9.76 1.68 19.28
C ASN A 317 -9.92 2.10 17.81
N GLU A 318 -10.37 1.20 16.93
CA GLU A 318 -10.68 1.51 15.53
C GLU A 318 -11.85 2.49 15.44
N ALA A 319 -12.95 2.23 16.16
CA ALA A 319 -14.12 3.12 16.19
C ALA A 319 -13.82 4.48 16.82
N ALA A 320 -13.02 4.51 17.89
CA ALA A 320 -12.58 5.76 18.52
C ALA A 320 -11.67 6.57 17.60
N LEU A 321 -10.75 5.90 16.86
CA LEU A 321 -9.90 6.55 15.86
C LEU A 321 -10.75 7.14 14.72
N GLU A 322 -11.73 6.39 14.23
CA GLU A 322 -12.67 6.84 13.21
C GLU A 322 -13.43 8.09 13.66
N LYS A 323 -13.97 8.09 14.88
CA LYS A 323 -14.66 9.24 15.45
C LYS A 323 -13.74 10.46 15.55
N GLU A 324 -12.55 10.32 16.15
CA GLU A 324 -11.58 11.42 16.29
C GLU A 324 -11.16 12.03 14.95
N ILE A 325 -11.04 11.21 13.90
CA ILE A 325 -10.72 11.68 12.55
C ILE A 325 -11.90 12.46 11.97
N ARG A 326 -13.14 11.96 12.09
CA ARG A 326 -14.32 12.65 11.56
C ARG A 326 -14.60 13.96 12.28
N ASP A 327 -14.47 13.98 13.60
CA ASP A 327 -14.58 15.20 14.42
C ASP A 327 -13.54 16.25 13.97
N LEU A 328 -12.27 15.83 13.79
CA LEU A 328 -11.22 16.74 13.28
C LEU A 328 -11.52 17.26 11.87
N LEU A 329 -11.98 16.40 10.96
CA LEU A 329 -12.30 16.82 9.59
C LEU A 329 -13.46 17.82 9.59
N ALA A 330 -14.46 17.62 10.46
CA ALA A 330 -15.57 18.55 10.62
C ALA A 330 -15.08 19.91 11.17
N ASP A 331 -14.22 19.91 12.19
CA ASP A 331 -13.61 21.14 12.74
C ASP A 331 -12.80 21.90 11.67
N TRP A 332 -12.16 21.17 10.74
CA TRP A 332 -11.34 21.74 9.69
C TRP A 332 -12.07 21.93 8.36
N LYS A 333 -13.39 21.70 8.33
CA LYS A 333 -14.18 21.68 7.09
C LYS A 333 -13.95 22.92 6.23
N GLN A 334 -14.07 24.11 6.82
CA GLN A 334 -13.88 25.37 6.10
C GLN A 334 -12.50 25.47 5.46
N MET A 335 -11.45 25.17 6.23
CA MET A 335 -10.08 25.26 5.71
C MET A 335 -9.79 24.16 4.67
N ILE A 336 -10.44 22.99 4.75
CA ILE A 336 -10.31 21.92 3.74
C ILE A 336 -11.05 22.32 2.46
N ASP A 337 -12.24 22.92 2.57
CA ASP A 337 -13.02 23.39 1.43
C ASP A 337 -12.29 24.50 0.65
N GLU A 338 -11.56 25.38 1.34
CA GLU A 338 -10.75 26.45 0.74
C GLU A 338 -9.39 25.97 0.18
N ALA A 339 -8.98 24.72 0.42
CA ALA A 339 -7.69 24.22 -0.03
C ALA A 339 -7.63 24.00 -1.55
N GLU A 340 -6.49 24.33 -2.17
CA GLU A 340 -6.28 24.13 -3.62
C GLU A 340 -6.24 22.64 -4.00
N LEU A 341 -5.51 21.84 -3.21
CA LEU A 341 -5.26 20.42 -3.45
C LEU A 341 -5.34 19.62 -2.15
N LEU A 342 -5.82 18.38 -2.28
CA LEU A 342 -6.01 17.46 -1.17
C LEU A 342 -5.12 16.22 -1.38
N PHE A 343 -3.97 16.17 -0.70
CA PHE A 343 -3.07 15.02 -0.76
C PHE A 343 -3.43 13.99 0.31
N VAL A 344 -4.00 12.86 -0.08
CA VAL A 344 -4.48 11.85 0.87
C VAL A 344 -3.83 10.49 0.61
N ARG A 345 -3.29 9.89 1.68
CA ARG A 345 -2.86 8.49 1.70
C ARG A 345 -3.66 7.71 2.72
N ALA A 346 -4.46 6.76 2.25
CA ALA A 346 -5.12 5.77 3.09
C ALA A 346 -4.70 4.35 2.70
N THR A 347 -4.02 3.64 3.60
CA THR A 347 -3.57 2.26 3.35
C THR A 347 -4.66 1.26 3.71
N GLY A 348 -5.13 0.48 2.75
CA GLY A 348 -6.18 -0.54 2.94
C GLY A 348 -7.60 0.02 2.85
N SER A 349 -8.57 -0.86 2.59
CA SER A 349 -9.97 -0.50 2.37
C SER A 349 -10.63 0.13 3.60
N THR A 350 -10.40 -0.41 4.81
CA THR A 350 -10.96 0.17 6.05
C THR A 350 -10.60 1.64 6.23
N ASN A 351 -9.33 1.99 6.04
CA ASN A 351 -8.88 3.38 6.25
C ASN A 351 -9.40 4.32 5.16
N ARG A 352 -9.62 3.81 3.93
CA ARG A 352 -10.31 4.58 2.89
C ARG A 352 -11.77 4.84 3.25
N ARG A 353 -12.46 3.83 3.79
CA ARG A 353 -13.85 3.96 4.26
C ARG A 353 -13.99 5.08 5.28
N ILE A 354 -13.13 5.11 6.30
CA ILE A 354 -13.14 6.17 7.33
C ILE A 354 -13.17 7.59 6.73
N LEU A 355 -12.46 7.82 5.63
CA LEU A 355 -12.35 9.14 4.99
C LEU A 355 -13.41 9.40 3.91
N PHE A 356 -13.83 8.37 3.16
CA PHE A 356 -14.62 8.55 1.93
C PHE A 356 -16.00 7.89 1.94
N SER A 357 -16.33 7.04 2.92
CA SER A 357 -17.67 6.48 3.00
C SER A 357 -18.70 7.55 3.29
N GLN A 358 -19.95 7.31 2.89
CA GLN A 358 -21.05 8.19 3.24
C GLN A 358 -21.26 8.16 4.77
N TYR A 359 -21.13 9.31 5.41
CA TYR A 359 -21.44 9.51 6.82
C TYR A 359 -21.99 10.93 7.04
N GLU A 360 -22.70 11.14 8.14
CA GLU A 360 -23.28 12.44 8.49
C GLU A 360 -22.17 13.49 8.66
N GLY A 361 -22.24 14.60 7.92
CA GLY A 361 -21.20 15.62 7.93
C GLY A 361 -19.94 15.26 7.14
N GLN A 362 -20.04 14.42 6.10
CA GLN A 362 -18.92 14.07 5.22
C GLN A 362 -18.20 15.30 4.65
N VAL A 363 -16.89 15.38 4.89
CA VAL A 363 -16.03 16.49 4.45
C VAL A 363 -15.26 16.15 3.17
N LEU A 364 -14.72 14.93 3.07
CA LEU A 364 -13.94 14.48 1.91
C LEU A 364 -14.80 13.59 1.00
N ARG A 365 -14.80 13.90 -0.30
CA ARG A 365 -15.52 13.15 -1.33
C ARG A 365 -14.53 12.40 -2.22
N GLN A 366 -14.89 11.17 -2.62
CA GLN A 366 -14.04 10.34 -3.47
C GLN A 366 -13.86 10.92 -4.89
N ASN A 367 -14.88 11.60 -5.40
CA ASN A 367 -14.90 12.22 -6.72
C ASN A 367 -14.45 13.71 -6.70
N ASP A 368 -13.79 14.16 -5.61
CA ASP A 368 -13.27 15.53 -5.57
C ASP A 368 -12.10 15.70 -6.56
N PRO A 369 -12.19 16.60 -7.55
CA PRO A 369 -11.15 16.80 -8.57
C PRO A 369 -9.84 17.36 -8.01
N ARG A 370 -9.79 17.78 -6.74
CA ARG A 370 -8.58 18.23 -6.03
C ARG A 370 -7.85 17.09 -5.32
N LEU A 371 -8.48 15.91 -5.22
CA LEU A 371 -7.93 14.76 -4.51
C LEU A 371 -6.74 14.16 -5.27
N ARG A 372 -5.61 14.00 -4.59
CA ARG A 372 -4.36 13.46 -5.15
C ARG A 372 -3.74 12.44 -4.21
N GLY A 373 -3.06 11.46 -4.80
CA GLY A 373 -2.14 10.58 -4.09
C GLY A 373 -0.73 11.16 -4.05
N PHE A 374 0.10 10.67 -3.13
CA PHE A 374 1.53 11.01 -3.13
C PHE A 374 2.25 10.27 -4.27
N PRO A 375 2.98 10.98 -5.17
CA PRO A 375 3.64 10.39 -6.33
C PRO A 375 4.99 9.70 -6.01
N PHE A 376 5.23 9.42 -4.73
CA PHE A 376 6.45 8.79 -4.23
C PHE A 376 6.16 7.98 -2.97
N SER A 377 7.12 7.16 -2.54
CA SER A 377 6.98 6.36 -1.32
C SER A 377 6.95 7.23 -0.06
N THR A 378 5.93 7.00 0.77
CA THR A 378 5.73 7.65 2.06
C THR A 378 6.00 6.69 3.21
N ARG A 379 6.44 7.20 4.36
CA ARG A 379 6.68 6.46 5.61
C ARG A 379 5.45 6.48 6.52
N ARG A 380 5.64 6.11 7.80
CA ARG A 380 4.60 6.12 8.84
C ARG A 380 3.97 7.51 8.98
N ALA A 381 2.65 7.55 9.15
CA ALA A 381 1.89 8.79 9.30
C ALA A 381 2.34 9.55 10.56
N THR A 382 3.06 10.65 10.35
CA THR A 382 3.56 11.58 11.37
C THR A 382 3.61 12.98 10.78
N GLN A 383 3.64 14.01 11.63
CA GLN A 383 3.80 15.40 11.16
C GLN A 383 5.12 15.60 10.40
N SER A 384 6.22 15.04 10.90
CA SER A 384 7.53 15.12 10.23
C SER A 384 7.51 14.49 8.85
N GLU A 385 6.76 13.39 8.67
CA GLU A 385 6.58 12.76 7.37
C GLU A 385 5.73 13.61 6.42
N LEU A 386 4.65 14.23 6.90
CA LEU A 386 3.86 15.18 6.10
C LEU A 386 4.72 16.38 5.66
N MET A 387 5.53 16.94 6.56
CA MET A 387 6.47 18.02 6.24
C MET A 387 7.55 17.59 5.24
N ARG A 388 8.08 16.36 5.37
CA ARG A 388 9.00 15.78 4.38
C ARG A 388 8.33 15.67 3.02
N CYS A 389 7.10 15.18 2.97
CA CYS A 389 6.34 15.04 1.73
C CYS A 389 6.02 16.39 1.09
N PHE A 390 5.68 17.40 1.88
CA PHE A 390 5.46 18.76 1.39
C PHE A 390 6.73 19.33 0.75
N LYS A 391 7.86 19.25 1.46
CA LYS A 391 9.18 19.69 0.94
C LYS A 391 9.58 18.93 -0.31
N GLU A 392 9.28 17.64 -0.39
CA GLU A 392 9.58 16.82 -1.57
C GLU A 392 8.71 17.18 -2.77
N LEU A 393 7.40 17.38 -2.57
CA LEU A 393 6.44 17.79 -3.60
C LEU A 393 6.80 19.17 -4.18
N THR A 394 7.08 20.13 -3.30
CA THR A 394 7.30 21.54 -3.68
C THR A 394 8.71 21.84 -4.15
N ARG A 395 9.65 20.90 -4.03
CA ARG A 395 11.04 21.07 -4.47
C ARG A 395 11.17 20.80 -5.97
N VAL A 396 11.80 21.74 -6.68
CA VAL A 396 12.23 21.52 -8.07
C VAL A 396 13.32 20.45 -8.10
N LYS A 397 13.12 19.43 -8.96
CA LYS A 397 14.10 18.37 -9.21
C LYS A 397 15.07 18.82 -10.29
N VAL A 398 16.32 18.38 -10.19
CA VAL A 398 17.33 18.61 -11.21
C VAL A 398 17.78 17.26 -11.73
N SER A 399 17.72 17.06 -13.04
CA SER A 399 18.30 15.90 -13.71
C SER A 399 19.37 16.37 -14.68
N GLN A 400 20.53 15.71 -14.64
CA GLN A 400 21.57 15.90 -15.63
C GLN A 400 21.57 14.70 -16.57
N VAL A 401 21.32 14.96 -17.85
CA VAL A 401 21.22 13.99 -18.91
C VAL A 401 22.35 14.28 -19.89
N ASP A 402 23.40 13.47 -19.86
CA ASP A 402 24.49 13.56 -20.83
C ASP A 402 24.04 12.94 -22.16
N GLU A 403 23.61 13.81 -23.08
CA GLU A 403 23.10 13.46 -24.40
C GLU A 403 24.13 12.66 -25.22
N ALA A 404 25.42 12.88 -25.00
CA ALA A 404 26.50 12.12 -25.65
C ALA A 404 26.62 10.69 -25.09
N ALA A 405 26.40 10.50 -23.79
CA ALA A 405 26.45 9.18 -23.17
C ALA A 405 25.23 8.32 -23.54
N LEU A 406 24.05 8.93 -23.66
CA LEU A 406 22.84 8.25 -24.12
C LEU A 406 22.91 7.92 -25.63
N ALA A 407 23.36 8.86 -26.45
CA ALA A 407 23.59 8.59 -27.88
C ALA A 407 24.66 7.52 -28.10
N ALA A 408 25.72 7.49 -27.29
CA ALA A 408 26.73 6.43 -27.34
C ALA A 408 26.19 5.07 -26.87
N ALA A 409 25.26 5.04 -25.92
CA ALA A 409 24.60 3.81 -25.48
C ALA A 409 23.61 3.28 -26.54
N GLU A 410 22.85 4.17 -27.17
CA GLU A 410 21.92 3.83 -28.26
C GLU A 410 22.66 3.44 -29.54
N ALA A 411 23.77 4.11 -29.88
CA ALA A 411 24.64 3.72 -30.99
C ALA A 411 25.26 2.34 -30.77
N LYS A 412 25.73 2.05 -29.55
CA LYS A 412 26.20 0.70 -29.17
C LYS A 412 25.11 -0.36 -29.31
N GLN A 413 23.87 -0.05 -28.93
CA GLN A 413 22.74 -0.97 -29.09
C GLN A 413 22.34 -1.18 -30.56
N ARG A 414 22.40 -0.14 -31.41
CA ARG A 414 22.13 -0.27 -32.86
C ARG A 414 23.23 -1.02 -33.61
N ASP A 415 24.48 -0.85 -33.20
CA ASP A 415 25.64 -1.57 -33.76
C ASP A 415 25.69 -3.04 -33.33
N GLU A 416 25.10 -3.41 -32.18
CA GLU A 416 24.96 -4.79 -31.72
C GLU A 416 23.84 -5.58 -32.44
N VAL A 417 22.78 -4.91 -32.89
CA VAL A 417 21.63 -5.56 -33.57
C VAL A 417 21.88 -5.81 -35.06
N SER A 418 22.87 -5.13 -35.68
CA SER A 418 23.06 -5.11 -37.14
C SER A 418 24.19 -6.01 -37.68
N LYS A 419 24.89 -6.80 -36.85
CA LYS A 419 25.96 -7.69 -37.32
C LYS A 419 25.51 -9.16 -37.44
N PRO A 420 25.58 -9.79 -38.64
CA PRO A 420 25.41 -11.23 -38.77
C PRO A 420 26.63 -11.95 -38.18
N SER A 421 26.36 -12.93 -37.32
CA SER A 421 27.36 -13.62 -36.50
C SER A 421 28.28 -14.53 -37.32
N THR A 422 29.58 -14.23 -37.30
CA THR A 422 30.66 -15.21 -37.50
C THR A 422 31.61 -15.14 -36.29
N PRO A 423 32.13 -16.27 -35.76
CA PRO A 423 32.67 -16.31 -34.41
C PRO A 423 34.19 -16.09 -34.36
N ARG A 424 34.64 -15.14 -33.54
CA ARG A 424 35.99 -15.10 -32.96
C ARG A 424 35.93 -14.68 -31.48
N PRO A 425 36.92 -15.04 -30.65
CA PRO A 425 36.70 -15.66 -29.35
C PRO A 425 36.58 -14.61 -28.25
N GLN A 426 35.44 -14.62 -27.56
CA GLN A 426 35.25 -13.89 -26.31
C GLN A 426 35.31 -14.86 -25.13
N GLN A 427 36.00 -14.43 -24.07
CA GLN A 427 35.99 -15.09 -22.77
C GLN A 427 34.54 -15.27 -22.30
N GLN A 428 34.15 -16.53 -22.13
CA GLN A 428 32.80 -16.92 -21.76
C GLN A 428 32.52 -16.52 -20.31
N LYS A 429 31.52 -15.65 -20.10
CA LYS A 429 30.67 -15.81 -18.91
C LYS A 429 29.82 -17.07 -19.16
N PRO A 430 29.78 -18.02 -18.21
CA PRO A 430 29.12 -19.30 -18.44
C PRO A 430 27.63 -19.09 -18.72
N LYS A 431 27.15 -19.66 -19.83
CA LYS A 431 25.71 -19.86 -20.07
C LYS A 431 25.22 -20.76 -18.94
N VAL A 432 24.32 -20.25 -18.10
CA VAL A 432 23.59 -21.04 -17.11
C VAL A 432 22.90 -22.18 -17.86
N SER A 433 23.18 -23.42 -17.48
CA SER A 433 22.62 -24.59 -18.16
C SER A 433 21.12 -24.70 -17.87
N LYS A 434 20.36 -25.39 -18.72
CA LYS A 434 18.93 -25.67 -18.45
C LYS A 434 18.73 -26.37 -17.09
N GLU A 435 19.70 -27.20 -16.69
CA GLU A 435 19.73 -27.87 -15.39
C GLU A 435 19.89 -26.88 -14.22
N ASP A 436 20.66 -25.79 -14.41
CA ASP A 436 20.79 -24.73 -13.42
C ASP A 436 19.51 -23.89 -13.30
N GLU A 437 18.80 -23.65 -14.40
CA GLU A 437 17.50 -22.97 -14.40
C GLU A 437 16.44 -23.77 -13.62
N GLU A 438 16.37 -25.08 -13.86
CA GLU A 438 15.50 -26.00 -13.11
C GLU A 438 15.86 -26.03 -11.62
N ALA A 439 17.15 -26.10 -11.29
CA ALA A 439 17.62 -26.05 -9.90
C ALA A 439 17.28 -24.71 -9.21
N MET A 440 17.30 -23.58 -9.91
CA MET A 440 16.88 -22.28 -9.37
C MET A 440 15.36 -22.25 -9.10
N LEU A 441 14.55 -22.86 -9.96
CA LEU A 441 13.11 -23.02 -9.74
C LEU A 441 12.83 -23.88 -8.51
N HIS A 442 13.47 -25.05 -8.40
CA HIS A 442 13.34 -25.93 -7.23
C HIS A 442 13.77 -25.23 -5.93
N THR A 443 14.89 -24.50 -5.96
CA THR A 443 15.37 -23.69 -4.83
C THR A 443 14.29 -22.71 -4.35
N THR A 444 13.69 -21.98 -5.29
CA THR A 444 12.65 -20.98 -4.97
C THR A 444 11.42 -21.63 -4.32
N GLN A 445 10.95 -22.76 -4.87
CA GLN A 445 9.77 -23.47 -4.36
C GLN A 445 10.02 -24.09 -2.98
N ILE A 446 11.13 -24.79 -2.78
CA ILE A 446 11.48 -25.42 -1.50
C ILE A 446 11.63 -24.35 -0.42
N GLN A 447 12.36 -23.26 -0.69
CA GLN A 447 12.50 -22.17 0.28
C GLN A 447 11.15 -21.54 0.65
N ALA A 448 10.24 -21.37 -0.31
CA ALA A 448 8.90 -20.84 -0.04
C ALA A 448 8.07 -21.77 0.87
N LEU A 449 8.14 -23.08 0.66
CA LEU A 449 7.44 -24.08 1.48
C LEU A 449 8.01 -24.15 2.90
N ILE A 450 9.34 -24.05 3.05
CA ILE A 450 10.00 -24.00 4.37
C ILE A 450 9.62 -22.71 5.12
N ARG A 451 9.67 -21.54 4.48
CA ARG A 451 9.26 -20.26 5.10
C ARG A 451 7.81 -20.29 5.59
N ARG A 452 6.93 -21.02 4.90
CA ARG A 452 5.51 -21.18 5.26
C ARG A 452 5.25 -22.35 6.21
N SER A 453 6.27 -23.10 6.62
CA SER A 453 6.17 -24.29 7.47
C SER A 453 5.19 -25.37 6.95
N LYS A 454 5.03 -25.48 5.62
CA LYS A 454 4.11 -26.44 4.99
C LYS A 454 4.77 -27.81 4.78
N ILE A 455 4.93 -28.58 5.87
CA ILE A 455 5.62 -29.88 5.85
C ILE A 455 5.00 -30.87 4.83
N PRO A 456 3.67 -31.13 4.79
CA PRO A 456 3.12 -32.12 3.86
C PRO A 456 3.36 -31.74 2.40
N ALA A 457 3.16 -30.46 2.07
CA ALA A 457 3.38 -29.95 0.71
C ALA A 457 4.85 -30.02 0.30
N LEU A 458 5.79 -29.79 1.22
CA LEU A 458 7.22 -29.97 0.96
C LEU A 458 7.56 -31.43 0.67
N MET A 459 7.03 -32.37 1.45
CA MET A 459 7.26 -33.80 1.23
C MET A 459 6.73 -34.25 -0.14
N THR A 460 5.50 -33.85 -0.48
CA THR A 460 4.89 -34.14 -1.79
C THR A 460 5.68 -33.50 -2.93
N TYR A 461 6.19 -32.28 -2.74
CA TYR A 461 6.97 -31.59 -3.77
C TYR A 461 8.32 -32.28 -4.01
N LEU A 462 9.03 -32.67 -2.96
CA LEU A 462 10.31 -33.37 -3.07
C LEU A 462 10.15 -34.74 -3.74
N SER A 463 9.11 -35.51 -3.38
CA SER A 463 8.85 -36.81 -4.00
C SER A 463 8.39 -36.70 -5.46
N LYS A 464 7.46 -35.78 -5.76
CA LYS A 464 6.90 -35.59 -7.12
C LYS A 464 7.96 -35.16 -8.14
N ASN A 465 8.93 -34.36 -7.71
CA ASN A 465 10.00 -33.87 -8.60
C ASN A 465 11.30 -34.67 -8.44
N SER A 466 11.28 -35.80 -7.71
CA SER A 466 12.45 -36.68 -7.49
C SER A 466 13.71 -35.93 -7.03
N ILE A 467 13.54 -34.92 -6.17
CA ILE A 467 14.64 -34.05 -5.72
C ILE A 467 15.43 -34.78 -4.63
N PRO A 468 16.78 -34.88 -4.75
CA PRO A 468 17.60 -35.54 -3.75
C PRO A 468 17.57 -34.78 -2.41
N THR A 469 17.72 -35.52 -1.32
CA THR A 469 17.71 -34.96 0.05
C THR A 469 18.96 -34.12 0.34
N SER A 470 20.03 -34.34 -0.44
CA SER A 470 21.27 -33.57 -0.50
C SER A 470 21.21 -32.38 -1.47
N PHE A 471 20.03 -32.02 -1.99
CA PHE A 471 19.88 -30.91 -2.92
C PHE A 471 20.47 -29.60 -2.39
N ILE A 472 21.31 -28.98 -3.21
CA ILE A 472 22.00 -27.72 -2.90
C ILE A 472 21.30 -26.58 -3.63
N PHE A 473 20.99 -25.52 -2.90
CA PHE A 473 20.33 -24.35 -3.44
C PHE A 473 21.21 -23.60 -4.44
N ARG A 474 20.58 -23.23 -5.57
CA ARG A 474 21.16 -22.40 -6.63
C ARG A 474 20.43 -21.06 -6.76
N PRO A 475 21.14 -19.97 -7.11
CA PRO A 475 22.58 -19.92 -7.36
C PRO A 475 23.36 -19.87 -6.03
N SER A 476 24.52 -20.52 -5.99
CA SER A 476 25.28 -20.75 -4.74
C SER A 476 26.05 -19.50 -4.26
N ASP A 477 26.20 -18.51 -5.12
CA ASP A 477 26.79 -17.18 -4.86
C ASP A 477 25.85 -16.25 -4.08
N SER A 478 24.54 -16.54 -4.06
CA SER A 478 23.59 -15.81 -3.23
C SER A 478 23.97 -15.91 -1.76
N GLN A 479 24.07 -14.77 -1.06
CA GLN A 479 24.45 -14.71 0.35
C GLN A 479 23.62 -15.66 1.24
N GLN A 480 22.33 -15.84 0.93
CA GLN A 480 21.46 -16.76 1.67
C GLN A 480 21.81 -18.23 1.40
N ASN A 481 22.07 -18.60 0.15
CA ASN A 481 22.37 -19.97 -0.26
C ASN A 481 23.80 -20.36 0.15
N PHE A 482 24.75 -19.42 0.11
CA PHE A 482 26.10 -19.61 0.64
C PHE A 482 26.09 -20.00 2.12
N ARG A 483 25.30 -19.28 2.94
CA ARG A 483 25.16 -19.57 4.38
C ARG A 483 24.25 -20.76 4.65
N CYS A 484 23.22 -20.98 3.84
CA CYS A 484 22.24 -22.04 4.01
C CYS A 484 22.09 -22.85 2.72
N PRO A 485 23.06 -23.71 2.39
CA PRO A 485 23.09 -24.38 1.08
C PRO A 485 22.04 -25.48 0.94
N THR A 486 21.57 -26.08 2.02
CA THR A 486 20.60 -27.19 1.96
C THR A 486 19.27 -26.81 2.63
N PRO A 487 18.18 -27.53 2.31
CA PRO A 487 16.89 -27.39 3.01
C PRO A 487 17.00 -27.44 4.53
N LEU A 488 17.87 -28.32 5.06
CA LEU A 488 18.09 -28.48 6.50
C LEU A 488 18.81 -27.27 7.12
N HIS A 489 19.86 -26.73 6.48
CA HIS A 489 20.50 -25.50 6.93
C HIS A 489 19.52 -24.33 6.95
N PHE A 490 18.68 -24.23 5.91
CA PHE A 490 17.71 -23.15 5.80
C PHE A 490 16.58 -23.26 6.83
N ALA A 491 16.07 -24.46 7.10
CA ALA A 491 15.09 -24.70 8.16
C ALA A 491 15.67 -24.38 9.55
N ALA A 492 16.93 -24.73 9.80
CA ALA A 492 17.62 -24.43 11.05
C ALA A 492 17.85 -22.92 11.24
N ASN A 493 18.31 -22.22 10.21
CA ASN A 493 18.50 -20.76 10.25
C ASN A 493 17.18 -19.98 10.44
N LEU A 494 16.05 -20.54 10.01
CA LEU A 494 14.72 -19.98 10.25
C LEU A 494 14.13 -20.35 11.62
N ASN A 495 14.84 -21.12 12.45
CA ASN A 495 14.38 -21.58 13.76
C ASN A 495 13.03 -22.31 13.70
N SER A 496 12.90 -23.26 12.76
CA SER A 496 11.67 -24.03 12.56
C SER A 496 11.82 -25.48 13.08
N PRO A 497 11.49 -25.76 14.36
CA PRO A 497 11.73 -27.07 14.98
C PRO A 497 10.97 -28.20 14.29
N SER A 498 9.70 -27.97 13.93
CA SER A 498 8.87 -28.97 13.24
C SER A 498 9.41 -29.31 11.85
N MET A 499 9.95 -28.33 11.13
CA MET A 499 10.53 -28.53 9.80
C MET A 499 11.85 -29.29 9.88
N VAL A 500 12.72 -28.93 10.83
CA VAL A 500 13.98 -29.63 11.09
C VAL A 500 13.73 -31.10 11.45
N LEU A 501 12.84 -31.37 12.40
CA LEU A 501 12.49 -32.73 12.79
C LEU A 501 11.95 -33.53 11.61
N ALA A 502 11.05 -32.94 10.81
CA ALA A 502 10.49 -33.60 9.63
C ALA A 502 11.54 -33.89 8.55
N LEU A 503 12.47 -32.96 8.30
CA LEU A 503 13.54 -33.15 7.30
C LEU A 503 14.52 -34.27 7.72
N LEU A 504 14.83 -34.37 9.01
CA LEU A 504 15.73 -35.40 9.54
C LEU A 504 15.08 -36.80 9.57
N THR A 505 13.80 -36.88 9.96
CA THR A 505 13.12 -38.17 10.18
C THR A 505 12.45 -38.71 8.93
N ARG A 506 11.82 -37.84 8.11
CA ARG A 506 11.01 -38.26 6.95
C ARG A 506 11.77 -38.22 5.65
N THR A 507 12.63 -37.23 5.45
CA THR A 507 13.48 -37.13 4.25
C THR A 507 14.92 -37.57 4.48
N THR A 508 15.26 -38.04 5.69
CA THR A 508 16.63 -38.48 6.03
C THR A 508 17.70 -37.51 5.55
N ALA A 509 17.46 -36.20 5.75
CA ALA A 509 18.43 -35.17 5.37
C ALA A 509 19.70 -35.31 6.24
N ASP A 510 20.86 -35.12 5.64
CA ASP A 510 22.15 -35.29 6.30
C ASP A 510 22.45 -34.10 7.26
N PRO A 511 22.55 -34.33 8.58
CA PRO A 511 22.90 -33.30 9.55
C PRO A 511 24.41 -33.00 9.63
N THR A 512 25.27 -33.81 9.00
CA THR A 512 26.74 -33.67 9.03
C THR A 512 27.28 -32.73 7.95
N ALA A 513 26.47 -32.43 6.93
CA ALA A 513 26.84 -31.49 5.88
C ALA A 513 27.16 -30.10 6.46
N THR A 514 28.26 -29.49 6.03
CA THR A 514 28.66 -28.13 6.44
C THR A 514 28.37 -27.12 5.34
N ASN A 515 28.11 -25.87 5.74
CA ASN A 515 27.94 -24.76 4.79
C ASN A 515 29.30 -24.19 4.32
N GLY A 516 29.27 -23.16 3.45
CA GLY A 516 30.49 -22.50 2.96
C GLY A 516 31.35 -21.81 4.05
N GLU A 517 30.84 -21.71 5.28
CA GLU A 517 31.55 -21.18 6.46
C GLU A 517 32.00 -22.31 7.41
N GLY A 518 31.85 -23.58 7.03
CA GLY A 518 32.23 -24.75 7.84
C GLY A 518 31.29 -25.05 9.01
N ARG A 519 30.07 -24.49 9.02
CA ARG A 519 29.09 -24.65 10.11
C ARG A 519 28.03 -25.70 9.76
N THR A 520 27.63 -26.50 10.74
CA THR A 520 26.57 -27.51 10.56
C THR A 520 25.17 -26.88 10.68
N PRO A 521 24.10 -27.55 10.22
CA PRO A 521 22.73 -27.07 10.41
C PRO A 521 22.39 -26.81 11.88
N PHE A 522 22.90 -27.65 12.80
CA PHE A 522 22.69 -27.47 14.23
C PHE A 522 23.31 -26.17 14.78
N GLU A 523 24.48 -25.78 14.26
CA GLU A 523 25.16 -24.53 14.64
C GLU A 523 24.46 -23.28 14.11
N LEU A 524 23.64 -23.42 13.05
CA LEU A 524 22.82 -22.32 12.53
C LEU A 524 21.54 -22.08 13.33
N ALA A 525 21.08 -23.06 14.11
CA ALA A 525 19.88 -22.94 14.93
C ALA A 525 20.13 -21.96 16.11
N GLY A 526 19.40 -20.85 16.11
CA GLY A 526 19.54 -19.77 17.08
C GLY A 526 18.65 -19.90 18.32
N ASP A 527 17.65 -20.78 18.30
CA ASP A 527 16.72 -20.99 19.41
C ASP A 527 16.83 -22.39 20.01
N ARG A 528 16.43 -22.51 21.28
CA ARG A 528 16.51 -23.76 22.03
C ARG A 528 15.60 -24.85 21.45
N ALA A 529 14.38 -24.50 21.01
CA ALA A 529 13.42 -25.47 20.51
C ALA A 529 13.91 -26.17 19.23
N THR A 530 14.50 -25.43 18.29
CA THR A 530 15.11 -26.04 17.09
C THR A 530 16.32 -26.90 17.43
N ARG A 531 17.15 -26.49 18.40
CA ARG A 531 18.28 -27.30 18.88
C ARG A 531 17.81 -28.60 19.54
N ASP A 532 16.75 -28.54 20.34
CA ASP A 532 16.13 -29.71 20.94
C ASP A 532 15.49 -30.61 19.86
N ALA A 533 14.97 -30.07 18.75
CA ALA A 533 14.49 -30.88 17.62
C ALA A 533 15.61 -31.75 16.98
N PHE A 534 16.85 -31.26 16.90
CA PHE A 534 18.00 -32.08 16.48
C PHE A 534 18.31 -33.20 17.49
N ARG A 535 18.18 -32.93 18.79
CA ARG A 535 18.41 -33.93 19.86
C ARG A 535 17.31 -34.99 19.91
N VAL A 536 16.07 -34.60 19.63
CA VAL A 536 14.94 -35.53 19.43
C VAL A 536 15.16 -36.38 18.18
N ALA A 537 15.58 -35.77 17.07
CA ALA A 537 15.93 -36.52 15.87
C ALA A 537 17.08 -37.51 16.12
N ARG A 538 18.10 -37.13 16.91
CA ARG A 538 19.17 -38.03 17.36
C ARG A 538 18.64 -39.21 18.18
N HIS A 539 17.68 -38.98 19.06
CA HIS A 539 17.02 -40.03 19.83
C HIS A 539 16.23 -40.99 18.94
N GLU A 540 15.43 -40.46 18.01
CA GLU A 540 14.56 -41.25 17.12
C GLU A 540 15.32 -42.03 16.04
N LEU A 541 16.40 -41.45 15.51
CA LEU A 541 17.20 -42.05 14.44
C LEU A 541 18.28 -43.01 14.98
N GLY A 542 18.57 -42.96 16.28
CA GLY A 542 19.63 -43.73 16.92
C GLY A 542 21.03 -43.16 16.69
N GLU A 543 21.99 -43.63 17.49
CA GLU A 543 23.37 -43.13 17.46
C GLU A 543 24.19 -43.66 16.28
N SER A 544 23.75 -44.77 15.66
CA SER A 544 24.46 -45.42 14.55
C SER A 544 24.20 -44.79 13.19
N LYS A 545 23.11 -44.03 13.02
CA LYS A 545 22.69 -43.54 11.70
C LYS A 545 23.57 -42.41 11.16
N TRP A 546 24.06 -41.54 12.05
CA TRP A 546 24.86 -40.38 11.68
C TRP A 546 26.01 -40.21 12.69
N ASN A 547 27.12 -39.63 12.23
CA ASN A 547 28.19 -39.21 13.13
C ASN A 547 27.76 -37.95 13.90
N TRP A 548 27.02 -38.13 14.98
CA TRP A 548 26.48 -37.04 15.79
C TRP A 548 27.55 -36.17 16.45
N GLU A 549 28.75 -36.71 16.69
CA GLU A 549 29.89 -35.93 17.19
C GLU A 549 30.32 -34.87 16.18
N ALA A 550 30.40 -35.24 14.89
CA ALA A 550 30.70 -34.31 13.80
C ALA A 550 29.62 -33.22 13.63
N THR A 551 28.35 -33.51 13.96
CA THR A 551 27.26 -32.53 13.88
C THR A 551 27.25 -31.50 15.00
N LYS A 552 28.03 -31.75 16.08
CA LYS A 552 28.02 -30.99 17.36
C LYS A 552 26.67 -30.99 18.08
N VAL A 553 25.77 -31.91 17.73
CA VAL A 553 24.48 -32.08 18.43
C VAL A 553 24.72 -32.76 19.79
N PRO A 554 24.30 -32.15 20.91
CA PRO A 554 24.45 -32.71 22.26
C PRO A 554 23.68 -34.03 22.46
N SER A 555 23.77 -34.59 23.66
CA SER A 555 23.11 -35.85 24.03
C SER A 555 21.61 -35.87 23.67
N PRO A 556 21.10 -37.02 23.19
CA PRO A 556 19.72 -37.15 22.76
C PRO A 556 18.72 -36.88 23.88
N ILE A 557 17.52 -36.43 23.51
CA ILE A 557 16.38 -36.29 24.43
C ILE A 557 15.15 -36.92 23.80
N SER A 558 14.24 -37.45 24.60
CA SER A 558 12.99 -37.98 24.07
C SER A 558 12.08 -36.85 23.58
N ARG A 559 11.19 -37.17 22.63
CA ARG A 559 10.19 -36.24 22.12
C ARG A 559 9.32 -35.69 23.25
N ASP A 560 8.94 -36.54 24.21
CA ASP A 560 8.10 -36.16 25.35
C ASP A 560 8.82 -35.21 26.31
N GLU A 561 10.12 -35.42 26.57
CA GLU A 561 10.91 -34.52 27.41
C GLU A 561 11.02 -33.12 26.78
N ALA A 562 11.27 -33.05 25.47
CA ALA A 562 11.34 -31.79 24.73
C ALA A 562 9.99 -31.04 24.75
N ASN A 563 8.88 -31.77 24.56
CA ASN A 563 7.53 -31.21 24.60
C ASN A 563 7.17 -30.71 26.00
N ASN A 564 7.41 -31.50 27.04
CA ASN A 564 7.13 -31.13 28.44
C ASN A 564 7.92 -29.89 28.87
N ARG A 565 9.18 -29.79 28.47
CA ARG A 565 10.01 -28.60 28.73
C ARG A 565 9.46 -27.37 28.02
N SER A 566 9.15 -27.49 26.73
CA SER A 566 8.58 -26.39 25.93
C SER A 566 7.25 -25.90 26.50
N GLU A 567 6.43 -26.82 26.99
CA GLU A 567 5.15 -26.49 27.62
C GLU A 567 5.33 -25.81 28.98
N ARG A 568 6.31 -26.23 29.78
CA ARG A 568 6.66 -25.56 31.04
C ARG A 568 7.15 -24.14 30.80
N GLU A 569 8.04 -23.92 29.83
CA GLU A 569 8.53 -22.59 29.46
C GLU A 569 7.38 -21.68 28.96
N ARG A 570 6.43 -22.25 28.18
CA ARG A 570 5.22 -21.52 27.76
C ARG A 570 4.36 -21.11 28.95
N LYS A 571 4.09 -22.03 29.88
CA LYS A 571 3.28 -21.75 31.09
C LYS A 571 3.93 -20.67 31.96
N THR A 572 5.23 -20.76 32.22
CA THR A 572 5.94 -19.73 33.00
C THR A 572 5.90 -18.35 32.31
N ALA A 573 6.02 -18.30 30.98
CA ALA A 573 5.92 -17.03 30.25
C ALA A 573 4.51 -16.43 30.30
N GLU A 574 3.47 -17.26 30.24
CA GLU A 574 2.07 -16.85 30.39
C GLU A 574 1.79 -16.34 31.81
N GLU A 575 2.30 -17.01 32.84
CA GLU A 575 2.21 -16.58 34.25
C GLU A 575 2.93 -15.24 34.48
N GLU A 576 4.12 -15.06 33.94
CA GLU A 576 4.84 -13.78 34.01
C GLU A 576 4.10 -12.66 33.27
N GLU A 577 3.54 -12.94 32.09
CA GLU A 577 2.77 -11.93 31.33
C GLU A 577 1.48 -11.54 32.06
N THR A 578 0.75 -12.51 32.62
CA THR A 578 -0.46 -12.25 33.40
C THR A 578 -0.16 -11.47 34.68
N SER A 579 0.94 -11.79 35.37
CA SER A 579 1.45 -11.04 36.52
C SER A 579 1.77 -9.59 36.15
N ARG A 580 2.49 -9.35 35.03
CA ARG A 580 2.79 -8.00 34.53
C ARG A 580 1.52 -7.21 34.19
N ARG A 581 0.55 -7.84 33.52
CA ARG A 581 -0.74 -7.21 33.19
C ARG A 581 -1.53 -6.85 34.45
N LYS A 582 -1.54 -7.72 35.46
CA LYS A 582 -2.21 -7.45 36.74
C LYS A 582 -1.55 -6.27 37.46
N ALA A 583 -0.22 -6.22 37.50
CA ALA A 583 0.52 -5.10 38.09
C ALA A 583 0.27 -3.76 37.37
N GLU A 584 0.22 -3.77 36.02
CA GLU A 584 -0.08 -2.56 35.23
C GLU A 584 -1.52 -2.09 35.43
N MET A 585 -2.49 -3.01 35.47
CA MET A 585 -3.90 -2.71 35.77
C MET A 585 -4.07 -2.12 37.18
N ASP A 586 -3.38 -2.67 38.18
CA ASP A 586 -3.43 -2.15 39.54
C ASP A 586 -2.78 -0.77 39.65
N ARG A 587 -1.74 -0.48 38.84
CA ARG A 587 -1.14 0.86 38.75
C ARG A 587 -2.12 1.88 38.16
N LEU A 588 -2.78 1.53 37.05
CA LEU A 588 -3.77 2.38 36.40
C LEU A 588 -4.97 2.67 37.32
N LYS A 589 -5.46 1.66 38.06
CA LYS A 589 -6.52 1.86 39.06
C LYS A 589 -6.09 2.82 40.17
N LYS A 590 -4.85 2.76 40.63
CA LYS A 590 -4.31 3.70 41.64
C LYS A 590 -4.20 5.12 41.08
N GLU A 591 -3.73 5.29 39.84
CA GLU A 591 -3.64 6.58 39.15
C GLU A 591 -5.04 7.20 38.93
N GLU A 592 -6.02 6.39 38.53
CA GLU A 592 -7.40 6.83 38.33
C GLU A 592 -8.09 7.20 39.65
N ALA A 593 -7.89 6.40 40.71
CA ALA A 593 -8.39 6.72 42.05
C ALA A 593 -7.77 8.01 42.60
N ALA A 594 -6.45 8.23 42.39
CA ALA A 594 -5.77 9.47 42.78
C ALA A 594 -6.30 10.68 41.98
N SER A 595 -6.50 10.52 40.67
CA SER A 595 -7.09 11.59 39.83
C SER A 595 -8.54 11.88 40.21
N ALA A 596 -9.33 10.88 40.59
CA ALA A 596 -10.69 11.04 41.08
C ALA A 596 -10.73 11.78 42.43
N ALA A 597 -9.83 11.43 43.36
CA ALA A 597 -9.68 12.10 44.65
C ALA A 597 -9.26 13.58 44.48
N GLN A 598 -8.33 13.88 43.56
CA GLN A 598 -7.95 15.26 43.24
C GLN A 598 -9.09 16.07 42.61
N ARG A 599 -9.93 15.45 41.79
CA ARG A 599 -11.14 16.10 41.23
C ARG A 599 -12.20 16.35 42.30
N ALA A 600 -12.33 15.47 43.29
CA ALA A 600 -13.24 15.66 44.43
C ALA A 600 -12.77 16.80 45.36
N ALA A 601 -11.46 16.93 45.59
CA ALA A 601 -10.88 17.96 46.45
C ALA A 601 -10.90 19.39 45.85
N LYS A 602 -11.06 19.54 44.52
CA LYS A 602 -11.15 20.84 43.82
C LYS A 602 -12.56 21.44 43.76
N LYS A 603 -13.57 20.85 44.41
CA LYS A 603 -14.88 21.51 44.57
C LYS A 603 -14.77 22.65 45.60
N PRO A 604 -15.18 23.89 45.28
CA PRO A 604 -15.06 25.01 46.20
C PRO A 604 -15.96 24.80 47.43
N ALA A 605 -15.36 24.93 48.61
CA ALA A 605 -16.06 24.98 49.89
C ALA A 605 -16.77 26.35 50.02
N GLY A 606 -18.01 26.42 49.54
CA GLY A 606 -18.94 27.51 49.79
C GLY A 606 -19.95 27.10 50.87
N ARG A 607 -19.87 27.76 52.03
CA ARG A 607 -20.71 27.58 53.21
C ARG A 607 -22.05 28.30 53.03
N THR A 608 -23.18 27.59 53.02
CA THR A 608 -24.48 28.06 53.57
C THR A 608 -25.46 26.89 53.78
N LEU A 609 -25.97 26.82 55.01
CA LEU A 609 -27.22 26.27 55.53
C LEU A 609 -28.03 25.21 54.74
N GLY A 610 -28.39 24.15 55.48
CA GLY A 610 -29.59 23.34 55.22
C GLY A 610 -29.31 22.05 54.46
N SER A 611 -29.15 20.94 55.18
CA SER A 611 -29.34 19.61 54.60
C SER A 611 -30.82 19.44 54.23
N VAL A 612 -31.21 19.95 53.07
CA VAL A 612 -32.45 19.53 52.43
C VAL A 612 -32.16 18.16 51.83
N GLU A 613 -32.86 17.13 52.32
CA GLU A 613 -32.84 15.82 51.69
C GLU A 613 -33.06 15.98 50.19
N LYS A 614 -32.03 15.62 49.39
CA LYS A 614 -32.10 15.60 47.93
C LYS A 614 -33.42 14.98 47.52
N THR A 615 -34.20 15.70 46.71
CA THR A 615 -35.49 15.20 46.26
C THR A 615 -35.28 13.92 45.47
N ALA A 616 -36.25 12.99 45.50
CA ALA A 616 -36.15 11.74 44.74
C ALA A 616 -35.94 11.97 43.24
N SER A 617 -36.26 13.16 42.72
CA SER A 617 -35.98 13.57 41.34
C SER A 617 -34.49 13.83 41.09
N GLU A 618 -33.81 14.55 41.98
CA GLU A 618 -32.38 14.87 41.84
C GLU A 618 -31.49 13.63 41.94
N LYS A 619 -31.84 12.67 42.81
CA LYS A 619 -31.15 11.36 42.85
C LYS A 619 -31.31 10.58 41.54
N ARG A 620 -32.48 10.66 40.87
CA ARG A 620 -32.71 9.99 39.58
C ARG A 620 -31.89 10.62 38.47
N GLU A 621 -31.74 11.94 38.46
CA GLU A 621 -30.91 12.63 37.46
C GLU A 621 -29.42 12.32 37.65
N GLU A 622 -28.96 12.17 38.89
CA GLU A 622 -27.57 11.80 39.19
C GLU A 622 -27.27 10.34 38.77
N GLU A 623 -28.19 9.40 39.00
CA GLU A 623 -28.07 8.01 38.52
C GLU A 623 -28.05 7.91 36.98
N MET A 624 -28.80 8.76 36.28
CA MET A 624 -28.83 8.78 34.81
C MET A 624 -27.60 9.48 34.19
N ARG A 625 -26.83 10.25 34.98
CA ARG A 625 -25.69 11.04 34.53
C ARG A 625 -24.45 10.17 34.33
N GLY A 626 -24.40 9.50 33.19
CA GLY A 626 -23.25 8.68 32.77
C GLY A 626 -23.62 7.52 31.84
N MET A 627 -24.91 7.19 31.75
CA MET A 627 -25.41 6.15 30.84
C MET A 627 -25.68 6.68 29.43
N THR A 628 -25.54 5.80 28.43
CA THR A 628 -25.89 6.08 27.03
C THR A 628 -27.40 6.31 26.87
N PRO A 629 -27.86 7.07 25.86
CA PRO A 629 -29.28 7.39 25.67
C PRO A 629 -30.18 6.15 25.56
N GLU A 630 -29.69 5.09 24.92
CA GLU A 630 -30.42 3.83 24.75
C GLU A 630 -30.62 3.08 26.08
N MET A 631 -29.60 3.09 26.94
CA MET A 631 -29.65 2.47 28.26
C MET A 631 -30.58 3.25 29.22
N ARG A 632 -30.65 4.59 29.09
CA ARG A 632 -31.62 5.41 29.83
C ARG A 632 -33.06 5.09 29.44
N MET A 633 -33.35 4.99 28.14
CA MET A 633 -34.69 4.64 27.66
C MET A 633 -35.13 3.25 28.12
N ARG A 634 -34.22 2.28 28.15
CA ARG A 634 -34.51 0.92 28.65
C ARG A 634 -34.86 0.93 30.14
N LEU A 635 -34.09 1.65 30.95
CA LEU A 635 -34.30 1.75 32.39
C LEU A 635 -35.60 2.50 32.73
N GLU A 636 -35.95 3.52 31.94
CA GLU A 636 -37.27 4.17 32.04
C GLU A 636 -38.43 3.26 31.66
N ARG A 637 -38.30 2.45 30.59
CA ARG A 637 -39.35 1.48 30.20
C ARG A 637 -39.56 0.44 31.29
N GLU A 638 -38.48 -0.09 31.87
CA GLU A 638 -38.54 -1.08 32.94
C GLU A 638 -39.15 -0.49 34.23
N ARG A 639 -38.82 0.76 34.57
CA ARG A 639 -39.46 1.47 35.69
C ARG A 639 -40.95 1.75 35.43
N ARG A 640 -41.34 2.14 34.22
CA ARG A 640 -42.75 2.35 33.86
C ARG A 640 -43.54 1.03 33.91
N ALA A 641 -42.94 -0.07 33.47
CA ALA A 641 -43.53 -1.41 33.57
C ALA A 641 -43.74 -1.81 35.05
N ARG A 642 -42.71 -1.66 35.89
CA ARG A 642 -42.82 -1.99 37.33
C ARG A 642 -43.82 -1.11 38.08
N ALA A 643 -43.90 0.18 37.74
CA ALA A 643 -44.90 1.09 38.32
C ALA A 643 -46.34 0.75 37.85
N ALA A 644 -46.50 0.26 36.62
CA ALA A 644 -47.78 -0.24 36.14
C ALA A 644 -48.17 -1.54 36.86
N GLU A 645 -47.24 -2.49 37.02
CA GLU A 645 -47.46 -3.73 37.79
C GLU A 645 -47.83 -3.44 39.25
N GLU A 646 -47.19 -2.46 39.90
CA GLU A 646 -47.49 -2.09 41.28
C GLU A 646 -48.87 -1.42 41.42
N ARG A 647 -49.30 -0.66 40.41
CA ARG A 647 -50.67 -0.12 40.34
C ARG A 647 -51.70 -1.24 40.14
N PHE A 648 -51.43 -2.20 39.26
CA PHE A 648 -52.29 -3.38 39.09
C PHE A 648 -52.36 -4.22 40.37
N ARG A 649 -51.25 -4.38 41.09
CA ARG A 649 -51.20 -5.11 42.35
C ARG A 649 -51.98 -4.41 43.48
N ARG A 650 -51.99 -3.07 43.52
CA ARG A 650 -52.82 -2.32 44.48
C ARG A 650 -54.31 -2.36 44.13
N MET A 651 -54.67 -2.41 42.85
CA MET A 651 -56.05 -2.54 42.38
C MET A 651 -56.64 -3.95 42.63
N GLN A 652 -55.79 -4.98 42.70
CA GLN A 652 -56.20 -6.37 43.04
C GLN A 652 -56.26 -6.64 44.55
N GLY A 653 -55.86 -5.66 45.39
CA GLY A 653 -55.81 -5.77 46.85
C GLY A 653 -56.85 -4.93 47.59
N GLN A 654 -57.92 -4.49 46.91
CA GLN A 654 -59.11 -3.86 47.52
C GLN A 654 -60.34 -4.73 47.30
#